data_AF-D9WAZ2-F1
#
_entry.id   AF-D9WAZ2-F1
#
_cell.length_a   1.000
_cell.length_b   1.000
_cell.length_c   1.000
_cell.angle_alpha   90.00
_cell.angle_beta   90.00
_cell.angle_gamma   90.00
#
_symmetry.space_group_name_H-M   'P 1'
#
loop_
_entity.id
_entity.type
_entity.pdbx_description
1 polymer ?
#
loop_
_entity_poly.entity_id
_entity_poly.type
_entity_poly.pdbx_seq_one_letter_code
_entity_poly.pdbx_strand_id
1 'polypeptide(L)'
;MSDHARTTSSVPLFSGAGLPRPWVLCGRDADAVRDQARVLRTWLDERVGWYPEAVGRGLLRTTPGTLPYRAVIVGEEPDAFLAGLDALVAGTAAPQVTEGSHRGEPGGPVFVFPGHGSPRPGMARELAECSPVFAARLRECADAFAPYLGWPLPDTLNTPETPTGRCDDVPAPMLPDAAVSAALFSVMVSLAAMWRAAGVEPGAVAGIGLGEIAAAHVAGLLSLDDSARVIAGADRPRTPGDGLVGLADITPRGARVPFYSSATGGRRQGHGPYAAHGIRNPGEPGRLQDATAAALEDGHSYFLEVGPHPLLTSELETAIERSGRPAVARATLRCGESGPARFLHAVAEYYATGGTPDWAAVLGETGTDPMELLMNLPKQPPAELPGQSTDESGTGRANRTGGPTARDPEAAVSADAGTPPDDAIAVVGLSCRLPKAADPEAFWQALRSGASAIEEAPPGRWETHAAVPGTSGIRWGGFLDHVDRFDPGFFGISPREATTMDPQQRLTMELSWEALEDAGIVPGTLRGSDCAVFVGAIADDYATLTRRQGTDALTRHSLTGLHRSIIANRVSYFMGLHGPSLTVDTGQSSSLVAVHLACESLRTGTSTLAIAGGVNLNLLADGTAAVEKFGGLSPDGRCFTFDARANGYVRGEGGGLVVLKPLKKALADGDSIHCVILGSEVNNDGGGDGLTTPNPRAQQEILRLAYERAEVDPAQVQYVELHGTGTKAGDPVEAAALGAVLGAARPADRPLAVGSAKTNFRSPRRRCRNSRPHQDGARHPPPRAATEPETTKPPTPPSPSTRCACACSANWAHGNTPNGRSWPA
;
A
#
# COMPACT_ATOMS: atom_id res chain seq x y z
N MET A 1 -23.00 -23.78 -10.89
CA MET A 1 -23.49 -23.92 -9.50
C MET A 1 -22.29 -24.32 -8.65
N SER A 2 -21.72 -23.49 -7.79
CA SER A 2 -21.92 -22.09 -7.47
C SER A 2 -20.54 -21.57 -7.06
N ASP A 3 -20.10 -20.50 -7.71
CA ASP A 3 -18.89 -19.77 -7.37
C ASP A 3 -19.26 -18.89 -6.17
N HIS A 4 -18.91 -19.34 -4.96
CA HIS A 4 -19.00 -18.48 -3.78
C HIS A 4 -17.68 -17.74 -3.66
N ALA A 5 -17.70 -16.50 -4.14
CA ALA A 5 -16.76 -15.47 -3.75
C ALA A 5 -16.56 -15.53 -2.23
N ARG A 6 -15.33 -15.82 -1.80
CA ARG A 6 -14.92 -15.69 -0.40
C ARG A 6 -14.71 -14.20 -0.11
N THR A 7 -15.80 -13.49 0.10
CA THR A 7 -15.82 -12.27 0.91
C THR A 7 -15.71 -12.72 2.37
N THR A 8 -14.50 -13.06 2.82
CA THR A 8 -14.20 -13.18 4.24
C THR A 8 -13.57 -11.88 4.67
N SER A 9 -14.32 -11.05 5.38
CA SER A 9 -13.74 -10.12 6.37
C SER A 9 -12.69 -10.91 7.15
N SER A 10 -11.40 -10.64 6.92
CA SER A 10 -10.32 -11.45 7.48
C SER A 10 -10.18 -11.10 8.95
N VAL A 11 -10.60 -12.03 9.80
CA VAL A 11 -10.31 -11.97 11.22
C VAL A 11 -8.77 -11.93 11.36
N PRO A 12 -8.19 -10.95 12.10
CA PRO A 12 -6.75 -10.85 12.22
C PRO A 12 -6.19 -12.12 12.88
N LEU A 13 -5.02 -12.58 12.40
CA LEU A 13 -4.40 -13.82 12.90
C LEU A 13 -4.08 -13.73 14.40
N PHE A 14 -3.71 -12.53 14.86
CA PHE A 14 -3.51 -12.22 16.28
C PHE A 14 -4.19 -10.90 16.68
N SER A 15 -4.63 -10.80 17.92
CA SER A 15 -5.26 -9.63 18.53
C SER A 15 -4.69 -9.36 19.92
N GLY A 16 -4.22 -8.14 20.18
CA GLY A 16 -3.58 -7.75 21.45
C GLY A 16 -2.45 -6.74 21.24
N ALA A 17 -2.10 -5.98 22.28
CA ALA A 17 -0.95 -5.08 22.27
C ALA A 17 0.34 -5.84 22.64
N GLY A 18 1.50 -5.40 22.15
CA GLY A 18 2.81 -6.00 22.48
C GLY A 18 3.07 -7.36 21.83
N LEU A 19 2.33 -7.71 20.78
CA LEU A 19 2.50 -8.97 20.06
C LEU A 19 3.68 -8.88 19.07
N PRO A 20 4.40 -9.99 18.81
CA PRO A 20 5.51 -10.02 17.89
C PRO A 20 5.09 -9.64 16.46
N ARG A 21 6.02 -9.07 15.70
CA ARG A 21 5.85 -8.62 14.30
C ARG A 21 6.98 -9.14 13.41
N PRO A 22 6.68 -9.60 12.18
CA PRO A 22 7.69 -9.90 11.17
C PRO A 22 8.10 -8.65 10.34
N TRP A 23 9.39 -8.47 10.10
CA TRP A 23 9.96 -7.61 9.06
C TRP A 23 10.52 -8.48 7.94
N VAL A 24 9.97 -8.34 6.74
CA VAL A 24 10.31 -9.20 5.58
C VAL A 24 11.23 -8.44 4.63
N LEU A 25 12.37 -9.04 4.31
CA LEU A 25 13.39 -8.52 3.39
C LEU A 25 13.65 -9.57 2.30
N CYS A 26 13.93 -9.14 1.07
CA CYS A 26 14.30 -10.05 0.00
C CYS A 26 15.24 -9.41 -1.03
N GLY A 27 15.96 -10.25 -1.76
CA GLY A 27 16.99 -9.82 -2.69
C GLY A 27 17.29 -10.86 -3.76
N ARG A 28 17.89 -10.38 -4.86
CA ARG A 28 18.37 -11.24 -5.95
C ARG A 28 19.58 -12.10 -5.55
N ASP A 29 20.32 -11.67 -4.55
CA ASP A 29 21.45 -12.33 -3.90
C ASP A 29 21.48 -11.98 -2.40
N ALA A 30 22.34 -12.65 -1.62
CA ALA A 30 22.47 -12.40 -0.19
C ALA A 30 22.98 -10.99 0.12
N ASP A 31 23.83 -10.41 -0.75
CA ASP A 31 24.33 -9.05 -0.59
C ASP A 31 23.21 -8.01 -0.72
N ALA A 32 22.28 -8.19 -1.66
CA ALA A 32 21.13 -7.30 -1.81
C ALA A 32 20.23 -7.28 -0.56
N VAL A 33 20.09 -8.40 0.15
CA VAL A 33 19.35 -8.46 1.44
C VAL A 33 20.12 -7.69 2.52
N ARG A 34 21.45 -7.86 2.58
CA ARG A 34 22.31 -7.11 3.52
C ARG A 34 22.28 -5.61 3.26
N ASP A 35 22.29 -5.21 2.00
CA ASP A 35 22.19 -3.81 1.60
C ASP A 35 20.83 -3.23 1.99
N GLN A 36 19.74 -3.96 1.78
CA GLN A 36 18.41 -3.56 2.24
C GLN A 36 18.37 -3.39 3.76
N ALA A 37 18.95 -4.32 4.51
CA ALA A 37 19.06 -4.24 5.97
C ALA A 37 19.90 -3.03 6.41
N ARG A 38 21.03 -2.74 5.74
CA ARG A 38 21.89 -1.59 6.05
C ARG A 38 21.15 -0.27 5.85
N VAL A 39 20.48 -0.11 4.72
CA VAL A 39 19.80 1.15 4.41
C VAL A 39 18.61 1.36 5.35
N LEU A 40 17.87 0.29 5.67
CA LEU A 40 16.82 0.36 6.69
C LEU A 40 17.39 0.73 8.07
N ARG A 41 18.52 0.12 8.47
CA ARG A 41 19.18 0.39 9.75
C ARG A 41 19.59 1.85 9.88
N THR A 42 20.25 2.41 8.85
CA THR A 42 20.64 3.83 8.80
C THR A 42 19.41 4.73 8.84
N TRP A 43 18.36 4.38 8.10
CA TRP A 43 17.13 5.16 8.05
C TRP A 43 16.41 5.23 9.40
N LEU A 44 16.46 4.15 10.19
CA LEU A 44 15.88 4.10 11.54
C LEU A 44 16.70 4.89 12.56
N ASP A 45 18.03 4.97 12.44
CA ASP A 45 18.88 5.76 13.34
C ASP A 45 18.58 7.26 13.26
N GLU A 46 18.24 7.76 12.07
CA GLU A 46 17.99 9.18 11.82
C GLU A 46 16.60 9.65 12.28
N ARG A 47 15.74 8.73 12.76
CA ARG A 47 14.34 9.01 13.09
C ARG A 47 13.98 8.65 14.54
N VAL A 48 13.11 9.46 15.13
CA VAL A 48 12.51 9.21 16.44
C VAL A 48 11.04 8.87 16.26
N GLY A 49 10.54 7.89 17.01
CA GLY A 49 9.09 7.60 17.09
C GLY A 49 8.56 6.65 16.00
N TRP A 50 9.40 5.75 15.48
CA TRP A 50 8.93 4.67 14.61
C TRP A 50 8.32 3.51 15.40
N TYR A 51 7.39 2.81 14.77
CA TYR A 51 6.69 1.66 15.35
C TYR A 51 7.00 0.40 14.53
N PRO A 52 7.40 -0.73 15.16
CA PRO A 52 7.79 -1.93 14.42
C PRO A 52 6.73 -2.44 13.45
N GLU A 53 5.46 -2.32 13.82
CA GLU A 53 4.35 -2.75 12.99
C GLU A 53 4.21 -1.93 11.69
N ALA A 54 4.43 -0.61 11.76
CA ALA A 54 4.38 0.26 10.59
C ALA A 54 5.56 0.00 9.63
N VAL A 55 6.76 -0.26 10.17
CA VAL A 55 7.94 -0.65 9.36
C VAL A 55 7.67 -1.99 8.66
N GLY A 56 7.18 -3.00 9.39
CA GLY A 56 6.89 -4.32 8.84
C GLY A 56 5.89 -4.27 7.69
N ARG A 57 4.79 -3.53 7.85
CA ARG A 57 3.81 -3.29 6.78
C ARG A 57 4.43 -2.59 5.57
N GLY A 58 5.26 -1.58 5.82
CA GLY A 58 5.91 -0.84 4.75
C GLY A 58 6.82 -1.73 3.90
N LEU A 59 7.59 -2.61 4.57
CA LEU A 59 8.46 -3.57 3.89
C LEU A 59 7.71 -4.53 2.99
N LEU A 60 6.50 -4.96 3.36
CA LEU A 60 5.69 -5.84 2.50
C LEU A 60 5.28 -5.17 1.18
N ARG A 61 5.06 -3.85 1.18
CA ARG A 61 4.69 -3.12 -0.05
C ARG A 61 5.85 -2.93 -1.00
N THR A 62 7.08 -2.90 -0.49
CA THR A 62 8.29 -2.60 -1.27
C THR A 62 9.09 -3.84 -1.67
N THR A 63 8.77 -5.01 -1.12
CA THR A 63 9.59 -6.22 -1.21
C THR A 63 8.90 -7.24 -2.15
N PRO A 64 9.45 -7.52 -3.35
CA PRO A 64 8.85 -8.49 -4.26
C PRO A 64 8.92 -9.90 -3.66
N GLY A 65 7.76 -10.49 -3.32
CA GLY A 65 7.69 -11.85 -2.73
C GLY A 65 8.30 -12.97 -3.59
N THR A 66 8.71 -12.68 -4.83
CA THR A 66 9.25 -13.63 -5.81
C THR A 66 10.78 -13.74 -5.80
N LEU A 67 11.51 -12.88 -5.07
CA LEU A 67 12.96 -12.93 -5.08
C LEU A 67 13.53 -14.16 -4.32
N PRO A 68 14.66 -14.72 -4.79
CA PRO A 68 15.17 -15.99 -4.31
C PRO A 68 15.82 -15.93 -2.93
N TYR A 69 16.45 -14.82 -2.52
CA TYR A 69 17.06 -14.68 -1.19
C TYR A 69 16.11 -13.90 -0.28
N ARG A 70 15.86 -14.44 0.91
CA ARG A 70 14.79 -14.00 1.80
C ARG A 70 15.29 -13.97 3.23
N ALA A 71 14.96 -12.91 3.95
CA ALA A 71 15.20 -12.79 5.38
C ALA A 71 13.94 -12.28 6.08
N VAL A 72 13.68 -12.79 7.28
CA VAL A 72 12.60 -12.31 8.15
C VAL A 72 13.16 -12.07 9.54
N ILE A 73 12.87 -10.90 10.10
CA ILE A 73 13.17 -10.57 11.50
C ILE A 73 11.86 -10.62 12.28
N VAL A 74 11.79 -11.43 13.34
CA VAL A 74 10.62 -11.51 14.22
C VAL A 74 10.98 -10.89 15.57
N GLY A 75 10.32 -9.80 15.93
CA GLY A 75 10.58 -9.10 17.19
C GLY A 75 9.31 -8.57 17.85
N GLU A 76 9.37 -8.34 19.15
CA GLU A 76 8.30 -7.68 19.92
C GLU A 76 8.63 -6.21 20.14
N GLU A 77 9.89 -5.94 20.49
CA GLU A 77 10.37 -4.61 20.83
C GLU A 77 11.33 -4.03 19.77
N PRO A 78 11.38 -2.70 19.61
CA PRO A 78 12.29 -1.99 18.70
C PRO A 78 13.74 -2.51 18.70
N ASP A 79 14.31 -2.77 19.89
CA ASP A 79 15.70 -3.20 20.03
C ASP A 79 15.97 -4.57 19.39
N ALA A 80 15.00 -5.48 19.42
CA ALA A 80 15.12 -6.79 18.78
C ALA A 80 15.24 -6.67 17.25
N PHE A 81 14.49 -5.73 16.67
CA PHE A 81 14.55 -5.45 15.24
C PHE A 81 15.86 -4.80 14.82
N LEU A 82 16.35 -3.83 15.58
CA LEU A 82 17.65 -3.20 15.32
C LEU A 82 18.79 -4.22 15.41
N ALA A 83 18.80 -5.05 16.46
CA ALA A 83 19.77 -6.12 16.60
C ALA A 83 19.68 -7.16 15.46
N GLY A 84 18.46 -7.42 14.95
CA GLY A 84 18.26 -8.29 13.78
C GLY A 84 18.82 -7.69 12.49
N LEU A 85 18.65 -6.39 12.27
CA LEU A 85 19.24 -5.69 11.13
C LEU A 85 20.76 -5.67 11.22
N ASP A 86 21.32 -5.39 12.41
CA ASP A 86 22.76 -5.40 12.63
C ASP A 86 23.36 -6.79 12.35
N ALA A 87 22.66 -7.85 12.77
CA ALA A 87 23.06 -9.24 12.50
C ALA A 87 23.06 -9.56 10.99
N LEU A 88 22.03 -9.13 10.25
CA LEU A 88 21.98 -9.28 8.79
C LEU A 88 23.14 -8.52 8.12
N VAL A 89 23.39 -7.27 8.51
CA VAL A 89 24.47 -6.44 7.95
C VAL A 89 25.84 -7.07 8.21
N ALA A 90 26.05 -7.63 9.41
CA ALA A 90 27.28 -8.31 9.79
C ALA A 90 27.42 -9.73 9.21
N GLY A 91 26.33 -10.31 8.68
CA GLY A 91 26.30 -11.71 8.24
C GLY A 91 26.45 -12.70 9.40
N THR A 92 25.97 -12.35 10.59
CA THR A 92 26.05 -13.19 11.80
C THR A 92 24.68 -13.76 12.15
N ALA A 93 24.64 -14.98 12.68
CA ALA A 93 23.39 -15.58 13.14
C ALA A 93 22.82 -14.85 14.36
N ALA A 94 21.51 -14.62 14.34
CA ALA A 94 20.75 -14.08 15.46
C ALA A 94 19.42 -14.82 15.61
N PRO A 95 18.95 -15.11 16.84
CA PRO A 95 17.77 -15.95 17.06
C PRO A 95 16.48 -15.37 16.46
N GLN A 96 16.38 -14.03 16.39
CA GLN A 96 15.25 -13.32 15.81
C GLN A 96 15.26 -13.28 14.27
N VAL A 97 16.35 -13.71 13.62
CA VAL A 97 16.55 -13.60 12.17
C VAL A 97 16.47 -14.98 11.54
N THR A 98 15.64 -15.10 10.50
CA THR A 98 15.56 -16.30 9.67
C THR A 98 15.93 -15.95 8.23
N GLU A 99 17.01 -16.53 7.72
CA GLU A 99 17.47 -16.35 6.34
C GLU A 99 17.31 -17.64 5.54
N GLY A 100 17.09 -17.51 4.24
CA GLY A 100 17.04 -18.63 3.32
C GLY A 100 17.13 -18.20 1.87
N SER A 101 17.31 -19.19 1.01
CA SER A 101 17.28 -18.98 -0.43
C SER A 101 16.52 -20.10 -1.13
N HIS A 102 15.74 -19.76 -2.15
CA HIS A 102 14.96 -20.70 -2.93
C HIS A 102 15.14 -20.49 -4.44
N ARG A 103 15.09 -21.57 -5.21
CA ARG A 103 15.09 -21.54 -6.68
C ARG A 103 14.00 -22.48 -7.20
N GLY A 104 12.90 -21.93 -7.70
CA GLY A 104 11.77 -22.68 -8.27
C GLY A 104 10.41 -22.14 -7.82
N GLU A 105 9.33 -22.78 -8.27
CA GLU A 105 7.99 -22.61 -7.69
C GLU A 105 7.80 -23.63 -6.56
N PRO A 106 7.55 -23.21 -5.32
CA PRO A 106 7.29 -24.14 -4.23
C PRO A 106 5.88 -24.72 -4.37
N GLY A 107 5.76 -26.04 -4.24
CA GLY A 107 4.46 -26.67 -4.00
C GLY A 107 3.95 -26.36 -2.58
N GLY A 108 2.65 -26.54 -2.36
CA GLY A 108 2.06 -26.42 -1.02
C GLY A 108 2.70 -27.42 -0.03
N PRO A 109 2.88 -27.03 1.25
CA PRO A 109 3.53 -27.88 2.24
C PRO A 109 2.70 -29.14 2.55
N VAL A 110 3.37 -30.19 3.00
CA VAL A 110 2.71 -31.35 3.61
C VAL A 110 2.49 -31.05 5.08
N PHE A 111 1.24 -30.93 5.53
CA PHE A 111 0.96 -30.85 6.97
C PHE A 111 1.04 -32.25 7.56
N VAL A 112 1.99 -32.46 8.46
CA VAL A 112 2.23 -33.73 9.15
C VAL A 112 1.77 -33.59 10.59
N PHE A 113 0.83 -34.42 11.01
CA PHE A 113 0.23 -34.36 12.33
C PHE A 113 0.83 -35.43 13.25
N PRO A 114 1.42 -35.05 14.40
CA PRO A 114 1.97 -36.01 15.35
C PRO A 114 0.89 -36.86 16.03
N GLY A 115 1.30 -38.04 16.49
CA GLY A 115 0.47 -38.93 17.29
C GLY A 115 0.41 -38.51 18.76
N HIS A 116 0.21 -39.49 19.64
CA HIS A 116 0.23 -39.27 21.08
C HIS A 116 1.62 -38.84 21.55
N GLY A 117 1.70 -37.63 22.11
CA GLY A 117 2.80 -37.19 22.97
C GLY A 117 2.25 -36.82 24.34
N SER A 118 3.11 -36.65 25.35
CA SER A 118 2.68 -36.22 26.68
C SER A 118 1.98 -34.86 26.59
N PRO A 119 0.65 -34.76 26.82
CA PRO A 119 -0.05 -33.48 26.86
C PRO A 119 0.58 -32.63 27.96
N ARG A 120 0.80 -31.36 27.69
CA ARG A 120 1.33 -30.44 28.70
C ARG A 120 0.25 -29.43 29.10
N PRO A 121 0.02 -29.24 30.40
CA PRO A 121 -0.63 -28.05 30.93
C PRO A 121 -0.12 -26.80 30.22
N GLY A 122 -0.99 -25.90 29.76
CA GLY A 122 -0.60 -24.65 29.09
C GLY A 122 -0.25 -24.74 27.60
N MET A 123 -0.30 -25.92 26.97
CA MET A 123 0.04 -26.03 25.54
C MET A 123 -0.87 -25.15 24.66
N ALA A 124 -0.24 -24.29 23.85
CA ALA A 124 -0.92 -23.31 22.98
C ALA A 124 -1.90 -22.36 23.71
N ARG A 125 -1.79 -22.21 25.03
CA ARG A 125 -2.65 -21.31 25.82
C ARG A 125 -2.53 -19.87 25.37
N GLU A 126 -1.30 -19.39 25.19
CA GLU A 126 -1.05 -18.02 24.72
C GLU A 126 -1.67 -17.77 23.33
N LEU A 127 -1.66 -18.77 22.45
CA LEU A 127 -2.37 -18.69 21.17
C LEU A 127 -3.89 -18.66 21.33
N ALA A 128 -4.44 -19.40 22.29
CA ALA A 128 -5.87 -19.33 22.60
C ALA A 128 -6.29 -17.97 23.17
N GLU A 129 -5.38 -17.27 23.86
CA GLU A 129 -5.61 -15.93 24.39
C GLU A 129 -5.45 -14.85 23.30
N CYS A 130 -4.45 -14.98 22.42
CA CYS A 130 -4.06 -13.93 21.48
C CYS A 130 -4.48 -14.16 20.02
N SER A 131 -4.91 -15.36 19.60
CA SER A 131 -5.36 -15.63 18.24
C SER A 131 -6.86 -15.91 18.18
N PRO A 132 -7.67 -14.99 17.61
CA PRO A 132 -9.10 -15.21 17.42
C PRO A 132 -9.40 -16.46 16.56
N VAL A 133 -8.55 -16.75 15.57
CA VAL A 133 -8.66 -17.92 14.69
C VAL A 133 -8.49 -19.21 15.49
N PHE A 134 -7.44 -19.27 16.32
CA PHE A 134 -7.19 -20.43 17.18
C PHE A 134 -8.32 -20.61 18.18
N ALA A 135 -8.71 -19.54 18.87
CA ALA A 135 -9.76 -19.55 19.89
C ALA A 135 -11.12 -20.00 19.33
N ALA A 136 -11.48 -19.55 18.13
CA ALA A 136 -12.70 -19.97 17.45
C ALA A 136 -12.67 -21.47 17.13
N ARG A 137 -11.57 -21.96 16.54
CA ARG A 137 -11.43 -23.38 16.17
C ARG A 137 -11.40 -24.29 17.39
N LEU A 138 -10.73 -23.86 18.47
CA LEU A 138 -10.70 -24.58 19.73
C LEU A 138 -12.10 -24.69 20.35
N ARG A 139 -12.92 -23.64 20.24
CA ARG A 139 -14.32 -23.63 20.72
C ARG A 139 -15.20 -24.59 19.93
N GLU A 140 -15.09 -24.60 18.60
CA GLU A 140 -15.77 -25.59 17.75
C GLU A 140 -15.43 -27.02 18.18
N CYS A 141 -14.15 -27.29 18.49
CA CYS A 141 -13.73 -28.59 18.99
C CYS A 141 -14.32 -28.90 20.36
N ALA A 142 -14.30 -27.93 21.29
CA ALA A 142 -14.90 -28.09 22.61
C ALA A 142 -16.38 -28.46 22.53
N ASP A 143 -17.13 -27.80 21.65
CA ASP A 143 -18.55 -28.08 21.42
C ASP A 143 -18.77 -29.50 20.86
N ALA A 144 -17.94 -29.94 19.91
CA ALA A 144 -18.01 -31.28 19.33
C ALA A 144 -17.66 -32.40 20.32
N PHE A 145 -16.73 -32.14 21.25
CA PHE A 145 -16.32 -33.10 22.28
C PHE A 145 -17.21 -33.09 23.53
N ALA A 146 -17.99 -32.03 23.78
CA ALA A 146 -18.83 -31.88 24.96
C ALA A 146 -19.79 -33.07 25.23
N PRO A 147 -20.40 -33.74 24.23
CA PRO A 147 -21.25 -34.90 24.46
C PRO A 147 -20.50 -36.15 24.94
N TYR A 148 -19.18 -36.19 24.77
CA TYR A 148 -18.35 -37.37 24.97
C TYR A 148 -17.38 -37.24 26.15
N LEU A 149 -16.96 -36.01 26.48
CA LEU A 149 -16.08 -35.72 27.59
C LEU A 149 -16.89 -35.32 28.83
N GLY A 150 -16.57 -35.90 29.98
CA GLY A 150 -17.11 -35.45 31.28
C GLY A 150 -16.40 -34.20 31.84
N TRP A 151 -15.60 -33.52 31.03
CA TRP A 151 -14.71 -32.42 31.43
C TRP A 151 -14.66 -31.34 30.35
N PRO A 152 -14.70 -30.03 30.68
CA PRO A 152 -14.59 -28.96 29.71
C PRO A 152 -13.20 -28.95 29.05
N LEU A 153 -13.15 -29.11 27.74
CA LEU A 153 -11.90 -29.16 26.97
C LEU A 153 -10.95 -27.94 27.22
N PRO A 154 -11.45 -26.68 27.33
CA PRO A 154 -10.58 -25.54 27.63
C PRO A 154 -9.86 -25.64 28.99
N ASP A 155 -10.48 -26.28 29.98
CA ASP A 155 -9.90 -26.44 31.31
C ASP A 155 -8.71 -27.41 31.31
N THR A 156 -8.69 -28.36 30.36
CA THR A 156 -7.55 -29.26 30.11
C THR A 156 -6.30 -28.46 29.68
N LEU A 157 -6.47 -27.38 28.92
CA LEU A 157 -5.38 -26.52 28.44
C LEU A 157 -4.92 -25.48 29.47
N ASN A 158 -5.79 -25.11 30.42
CA ASN A 158 -5.56 -24.03 31.38
C ASN A 158 -4.83 -24.45 32.67
N THR A 159 -4.41 -25.72 32.78
CA THR A 159 -3.58 -26.15 33.92
C THR A 159 -2.22 -25.42 33.88
N PRO A 160 -1.72 -24.85 35.00
CA PRO A 160 -0.53 -24.00 34.99
C PRO A 160 0.77 -24.80 34.75
N GLU A 161 1.68 -24.24 33.94
CA GLU A 161 3.04 -24.75 33.74
C GLU A 161 3.91 -24.53 34.98
N THR A 162 4.74 -25.50 35.37
CA THR A 162 5.77 -25.30 36.40
C THR A 162 7.02 -24.65 35.80
N PRO A 163 7.76 -23.79 36.55
CA PRO A 163 8.81 -22.93 36.00
C PRO A 163 10.08 -23.63 35.48
N THR A 164 10.21 -24.95 35.61
CA THR A 164 11.50 -25.65 35.44
C THR A 164 11.78 -26.17 34.04
N GLY A 165 10.84 -26.11 33.09
CA GLY A 165 11.08 -26.43 31.67
C GLY A 165 11.68 -27.81 31.36
N ARG A 166 11.79 -28.71 32.34
CA ARG A 166 12.28 -30.08 32.15
C ARG A 166 11.11 -30.98 31.81
N CYS A 167 11.29 -31.75 30.74
CA CYS A 167 10.26 -32.57 30.10
C CYS A 167 9.73 -33.74 30.95
N ASP A 168 10.33 -34.06 32.10
CA ASP A 168 10.12 -35.36 32.75
C ASP A 168 9.55 -35.32 34.19
N ASP A 169 9.34 -34.15 34.81
CA ASP A 169 9.16 -34.06 36.27
C ASP A 169 7.79 -33.57 36.79
N VAL A 170 6.74 -33.48 35.95
CA VAL A 170 5.38 -33.15 36.44
C VAL A 170 4.53 -34.43 36.51
N PRO A 171 3.97 -34.83 37.66
CA PRO A 171 2.87 -35.78 37.66
C PRO A 171 1.70 -35.10 36.95
N ALA A 172 1.41 -35.51 35.72
CA ALA A 172 0.24 -35.05 34.98
C ALA A 172 -0.99 -35.18 35.91
N PRO A 173 -1.87 -34.18 36.02
CA PRO A 173 -3.17 -34.41 36.64
C PRO A 173 -3.79 -35.65 35.97
N MET A 174 -4.44 -36.54 36.73
CA MET A 174 -5.10 -37.77 36.23
C MET A 174 -6.28 -37.42 35.30
N LEU A 175 -5.99 -36.76 34.18
CA LEU A 175 -6.92 -36.51 33.10
C LEU A 175 -7.16 -37.84 32.39
N PRO A 176 -8.42 -38.17 32.04
CA PRO A 176 -8.70 -39.32 31.19
C PRO A 176 -7.94 -39.21 29.86
N ASP A 177 -7.46 -40.34 29.34
CA ASP A 177 -6.72 -40.41 28.06
C ASP A 177 -7.53 -39.84 26.87
N ALA A 178 -8.86 -39.95 26.93
CA ALA A 178 -9.78 -39.30 25.99
C ALA A 178 -9.72 -37.77 26.03
N ALA A 179 -9.62 -37.16 27.22
CA ALA A 179 -9.53 -35.70 27.36
C ALA A 179 -8.18 -35.18 26.85
N VAL A 180 -7.12 -35.95 27.08
CA VAL A 180 -5.78 -35.71 26.54
C VAL A 180 -5.77 -35.77 25.01
N SER A 181 -6.32 -36.85 24.45
CA SER A 181 -6.40 -37.05 23.00
C SER A 181 -7.26 -35.98 22.33
N ALA A 182 -8.37 -35.60 22.96
CA ALA A 182 -9.22 -34.50 22.49
C ALA A 182 -8.48 -33.16 22.49
N ALA A 183 -7.71 -32.86 23.54
CA ALA A 183 -6.93 -31.62 23.63
C ALA A 183 -5.84 -31.56 22.55
N LEU A 184 -5.07 -32.64 22.37
CA LEU A 184 -4.04 -32.73 21.34
C LEU A 184 -4.63 -32.58 19.93
N PHE A 185 -5.72 -33.30 19.63
CA PHE A 185 -6.44 -33.16 18.36
C PHE A 185 -6.89 -31.72 18.13
N SER A 186 -7.49 -31.10 19.14
CA SER A 186 -8.04 -29.75 19.04
C SER A 186 -6.95 -28.71 18.80
N VAL A 187 -5.78 -28.84 19.45
CA VAL A 187 -4.62 -28.00 19.18
C VAL A 187 -4.13 -28.19 17.74
N MET A 188 -3.97 -29.44 17.28
CA MET A 188 -3.52 -29.74 15.91
C MET A 188 -4.42 -29.11 14.84
N VAL A 189 -5.74 -29.28 14.94
CA VAL A 189 -6.67 -28.72 13.95
C VAL A 189 -6.80 -27.20 14.07
N SER A 190 -6.60 -26.63 15.26
CA SER A 190 -6.56 -25.17 15.47
C SER A 190 -5.30 -24.54 14.89
N LEU A 191 -4.14 -25.19 15.03
CA LEU A 191 -2.90 -24.79 14.35
C LEU A 191 -3.03 -24.90 12.83
N ALA A 192 -3.66 -25.96 12.31
CA ALA A 192 -3.95 -26.08 10.88
C ALA A 192 -4.85 -24.94 10.37
N ALA A 193 -5.84 -24.52 11.17
CA ALA A 193 -6.68 -23.36 10.85
C ALA A 193 -5.88 -22.05 10.85
N MET A 194 -4.96 -21.85 11.79
CA MET A 194 -4.06 -20.69 11.80
C MET A 194 -3.16 -20.65 10.56
N TRP A 195 -2.55 -21.77 10.16
CA TRP A 195 -1.74 -21.84 8.94
C TRP A 195 -2.55 -21.48 7.69
N ARG A 196 -3.79 -21.98 7.58
CA ARG A 196 -4.70 -21.59 6.48
C ARG A 196 -5.08 -20.12 6.53
N ALA A 197 -5.32 -19.56 7.72
CA ALA A 197 -5.58 -18.13 7.89
C ALA A 197 -4.36 -17.26 7.53
N ALA A 198 -3.14 -17.78 7.67
CA ALA A 198 -1.91 -17.18 7.15
C ALA A 198 -1.69 -17.40 5.64
N GLY A 199 -2.71 -17.86 4.90
CA GLY A 199 -2.65 -18.12 3.45
C GLY A 199 -1.92 -19.40 3.05
N VAL A 200 -1.51 -20.24 4.01
CA VAL A 200 -0.77 -21.47 3.76
C VAL A 200 -1.72 -22.66 3.72
N GLU A 201 -2.14 -23.05 2.51
CA GLU A 201 -2.93 -24.26 2.30
C GLU A 201 -2.04 -25.50 2.13
N PRO A 202 -2.36 -26.64 2.76
CA PRO A 202 -1.59 -27.86 2.59
C PRO A 202 -1.73 -28.40 1.16
N GLY A 203 -0.60 -28.67 0.51
CA GLY A 203 -0.56 -29.43 -0.75
C GLY A 203 -0.83 -30.92 -0.54
N ALA A 204 -0.55 -31.41 0.66
CA ALA A 204 -0.90 -32.75 1.14
C ALA A 204 -1.00 -32.77 2.67
N VAL A 205 -1.57 -33.83 3.22
CA VAL A 205 -1.57 -34.09 4.66
C VAL A 205 -1.10 -35.51 4.98
N ALA A 206 -0.47 -35.67 6.14
CA ALA A 206 -0.05 -36.95 6.68
C ALA A 206 -0.21 -36.95 8.20
N GLY A 207 -0.27 -38.12 8.83
CA GLY A 207 -0.27 -38.20 10.29
C GLY A 207 -0.07 -39.62 10.80
N ILE A 208 0.23 -39.74 12.09
CA ILE A 208 0.44 -41.01 12.79
C ILE A 208 -0.46 -41.12 14.01
N GLY A 209 -1.09 -42.27 14.24
CA GLY A 209 -1.98 -42.50 15.39
C GLY A 209 -3.11 -41.46 15.48
N LEU A 210 -3.17 -40.70 16.58
CA LEU A 210 -4.09 -39.58 16.77
C LEU A 210 -3.96 -38.51 15.66
N GLY A 211 -2.74 -38.22 15.22
CA GLY A 211 -2.47 -37.26 14.15
C GLY A 211 -3.06 -37.70 12.81
N GLU A 212 -3.23 -39.02 12.57
CA GLU A 212 -3.89 -39.50 11.36
C GLU A 212 -5.38 -39.12 11.32
N ILE A 213 -6.03 -39.00 12.48
CA ILE A 213 -7.41 -38.51 12.62
C ILE A 213 -7.47 -37.01 12.32
N ALA A 214 -6.51 -36.23 12.82
CA ALA A 214 -6.38 -34.81 12.50
C ALA A 214 -6.11 -34.58 11.00
N ALA A 215 -5.21 -35.35 10.40
CA ALA A 215 -4.95 -35.33 8.97
C ALA A 215 -6.20 -35.68 8.15
N ALA A 216 -6.94 -36.72 8.54
CA ALA A 216 -8.20 -37.10 7.90
C ALA A 216 -9.27 -36.00 8.01
N HIS A 217 -9.36 -35.33 9.16
CA HIS A 217 -10.24 -34.17 9.35
C HIS A 217 -9.85 -33.01 8.42
N VAL A 218 -8.56 -32.65 8.38
CA VAL A 218 -8.04 -31.53 7.57
C VAL A 218 -8.15 -31.80 6.06
N ALA A 219 -8.02 -33.07 5.64
CA ALA A 219 -8.30 -33.52 4.27
C ALA A 219 -9.81 -33.53 3.93
N GLY A 220 -10.70 -33.39 4.92
CA GLY A 220 -12.15 -33.46 4.75
C GLY A 220 -12.73 -34.87 4.69
N LEU A 221 -11.94 -35.91 5.00
CA LEU A 221 -12.38 -37.31 5.07
C LEU A 221 -13.30 -37.57 6.27
N LEU A 222 -13.05 -36.87 7.39
CA LEU A 222 -13.85 -36.92 8.62
C LEU A 222 -14.43 -35.53 8.94
N SER A 223 -15.68 -35.49 9.37
CA SER A 223 -16.23 -34.27 9.99
C SER A 223 -15.65 -34.08 11.39
N LEU A 224 -15.81 -32.89 11.97
CA LEU A 224 -15.37 -32.62 13.35
C LEU A 224 -16.09 -33.55 14.35
N ASP A 225 -17.40 -33.72 14.18
CA ASP A 225 -18.22 -34.62 15.02
C ASP A 225 -17.80 -36.09 14.88
N ASP A 226 -17.50 -36.54 13.66
CA ASP A 226 -17.01 -37.91 13.42
C ASP A 226 -15.65 -38.11 14.06
N SER A 227 -14.73 -37.14 13.93
CA SER A 227 -13.44 -37.18 14.62
C SER A 227 -13.60 -37.24 16.14
N ALA A 228 -14.52 -36.45 16.71
CA ALA A 228 -14.78 -36.45 18.15
C ALA A 228 -15.32 -37.82 18.63
N ARG A 229 -16.26 -38.42 17.89
CA ARG A 229 -16.77 -39.78 18.15
C ARG A 229 -15.69 -40.83 18.11
N VAL A 230 -14.82 -40.75 17.11
CA VAL A 230 -13.71 -41.69 16.91
C VAL A 230 -12.73 -41.62 18.08
N ILE A 231 -12.33 -40.41 18.49
CA ILE A 231 -11.38 -40.19 19.57
C ILE A 231 -11.98 -40.61 20.92
N ALA A 232 -13.23 -40.23 21.21
CA ALA A 232 -13.89 -40.62 22.44
C ALA A 232 -14.21 -42.12 22.54
N GLY A 233 -14.49 -42.76 21.40
CA GLY A 233 -14.76 -44.20 21.33
C GLY A 233 -13.51 -45.07 21.47
N ALA A 234 -12.32 -44.54 21.20
CA ALA A 234 -11.05 -45.27 21.30
C ALA A 234 -10.64 -45.61 22.75
N ASP A 235 -11.19 -44.89 23.74
CA ASP A 235 -10.81 -44.97 25.16
C ASP A 235 -11.80 -45.75 26.04
N ARG A 236 -12.87 -46.32 25.46
CA ARG A 236 -13.79 -47.19 26.20
C ARG A 236 -13.18 -48.59 26.38
N PRO A 237 -13.23 -49.19 27.59
CA PRO A 237 -12.75 -50.55 27.81
C PRO A 237 -13.49 -51.52 26.90
N ARG A 238 -12.74 -52.17 26.00
CA ARG A 238 -13.28 -53.14 25.03
C ARG A 238 -13.63 -54.44 25.75
N THR A 239 -14.91 -54.81 25.77
CA THR A 239 -15.31 -56.17 26.12
C THR A 239 -15.17 -57.09 24.89
N PRO A 240 -14.62 -58.32 25.02
CA PRO A 240 -14.58 -59.27 23.91
C PRO A 240 -16.02 -59.60 23.47
N GLY A 241 -16.43 -59.09 22.30
CA GLY A 241 -17.80 -59.21 21.80
C GLY A 241 -18.48 -57.88 21.48
N ASP A 242 -17.93 -56.74 21.93
CA ASP A 242 -18.32 -55.44 21.40
C ASP A 242 -17.82 -55.32 19.96
N GLY A 243 -18.70 -55.63 19.01
CA GLY A 243 -18.54 -55.16 17.63
C GLY A 243 -18.40 -53.63 17.59
N LEU A 244 -18.07 -53.08 16.43
CA LEU A 244 -17.90 -51.64 16.15
C LEU A 244 -19.18 -50.80 16.37
N VAL A 245 -19.81 -50.87 17.54
CA VAL A 245 -21.03 -50.15 17.87
C VAL A 245 -20.64 -48.69 18.09
N GLY A 246 -20.80 -47.87 17.05
CA GLY A 246 -20.55 -46.43 17.02
C GLY A 246 -19.63 -45.94 15.89
N LEU A 247 -18.85 -46.83 15.26
CA LEU A 247 -17.97 -46.50 14.12
C LEU A 247 -18.50 -46.99 12.76
N ALA A 248 -19.50 -47.89 12.77
CA ALA A 248 -20.09 -48.44 11.56
C ALA A 248 -20.89 -47.42 10.73
N ASP A 249 -21.33 -46.31 11.35
CA ASP A 249 -22.18 -45.29 10.72
C ASP A 249 -21.40 -44.06 10.21
N ILE A 250 -20.07 -44.03 10.36
CA ILE A 250 -19.25 -42.93 9.85
C ILE A 250 -19.13 -43.08 8.33
N THR A 251 -19.88 -42.24 7.61
CA THR A 251 -19.87 -42.24 6.14
C THR A 251 -18.64 -41.47 5.64
N PRO A 252 -17.69 -42.14 4.96
CA PRO A 252 -16.46 -41.53 4.47
C PRO A 252 -16.74 -40.51 3.37
N ARG A 253 -16.09 -39.36 3.45
CA ARG A 253 -16.17 -38.30 2.45
C ARG A 253 -14.99 -38.39 1.47
N GLY A 254 -15.09 -37.73 0.32
CA GLY A 254 -13.96 -37.60 -0.60
C GLY A 254 -12.90 -36.63 -0.06
N ALA A 255 -11.62 -37.02 -0.11
CA ALA A 255 -10.53 -36.14 0.31
C ALA A 255 -10.44 -34.93 -0.63
N ARG A 256 -10.35 -33.73 -0.06
CA ARG A 256 -10.14 -32.47 -0.79
C ARG A 256 -8.65 -32.17 -1.03
N VAL A 257 -7.78 -32.77 -0.22
CA VAL A 257 -6.32 -32.64 -0.26
C VAL A 257 -5.72 -34.05 -0.25
N PRO A 258 -4.64 -34.33 -0.99
CA PRO A 258 -3.95 -35.61 -0.94
C PRO A 258 -3.62 -36.05 0.50
N PHE A 259 -3.94 -37.30 0.84
CA PHE A 259 -3.75 -37.87 2.17
C PHE A 259 -2.78 -39.04 2.11
N TYR A 260 -1.64 -38.92 2.79
CA TYR A 260 -0.63 -39.97 2.94
C TYR A 260 -0.81 -40.62 4.32
N SER A 261 -1.13 -41.92 4.31
CA SER A 261 -1.38 -42.66 5.55
C SER A 261 -0.09 -43.32 6.03
N SER A 262 0.27 -43.06 7.29
CA SER A 262 1.35 -43.81 7.94
C SER A 262 0.95 -45.26 8.20
N ALA A 263 -0.34 -45.62 8.24
CA ALA A 263 -0.76 -47.01 8.32
C ALA A 263 -0.46 -47.80 7.04
N THR A 264 -0.62 -47.17 5.86
CA THR A 264 -0.36 -47.85 4.57
C THR A 264 1.02 -47.55 3.99
N GLY A 265 1.71 -46.50 4.47
CA GLY A 265 3.01 -46.06 3.97
C GLY A 265 2.96 -45.36 2.61
N GLY A 266 1.82 -44.81 2.19
CA GLY A 266 1.67 -44.24 0.85
C GLY A 266 0.40 -43.42 0.66
N ARG A 267 0.25 -42.83 -0.54
CA ARG A 267 -0.89 -41.98 -0.89
C ARG A 267 -2.18 -42.80 -0.98
N ARG A 268 -3.23 -42.32 -0.31
CA ARG A 268 -4.56 -42.92 -0.40
C ARG A 268 -5.33 -42.37 -1.62
N GLN A 269 -5.81 -43.25 -2.49
CA GLN A 269 -6.71 -42.89 -3.58
C GLN A 269 -8.19 -42.96 -3.09
N GLY A 270 -9.02 -41.94 -3.35
CA GLY A 270 -10.46 -41.94 -3.00
C GLY A 270 -11.23 -43.03 -3.78
N HIS A 271 -12.38 -43.59 -3.39
CA HIS A 271 -13.47 -43.22 -2.50
C HIS A 271 -13.88 -44.44 -1.64
N GLY A 272 -12.96 -44.98 -0.85
CA GLY A 272 -13.20 -46.15 0.00
C GLY A 272 -13.34 -45.76 1.48
N PRO A 273 -14.08 -46.54 2.29
CA PRO A 273 -14.32 -46.13 3.65
C PRO A 273 -13.08 -45.91 4.49
N TYR A 274 -13.02 -44.77 5.17
CA TYR A 274 -12.02 -44.50 6.20
C TYR A 274 -12.34 -45.40 7.41
N ALA A 275 -12.02 -46.68 7.27
CA ALA A 275 -11.77 -47.52 8.42
C ALA A 275 -10.47 -46.99 9.02
N ALA A 276 -10.55 -46.36 10.19
CA ALA A 276 -9.40 -45.84 10.93
C ALA A 276 -8.43 -46.99 11.25
N HIS A 277 -7.55 -47.32 10.31
CA HIS A 277 -6.70 -48.50 10.36
C HIS A 277 -5.71 -48.39 11.54
N GLY A 278 -5.18 -47.18 11.79
CA GLY A 278 -4.36 -46.87 12.98
C GLY A 278 -5.07 -46.98 14.34
N ILE A 279 -6.41 -46.97 14.37
CA ILE A 279 -7.20 -47.18 15.61
C ILE A 279 -7.54 -48.66 15.81
N ARG A 280 -7.43 -49.47 14.74
CA ARG A 280 -7.66 -50.91 14.82
C ARG A 280 -6.48 -51.66 15.44
N ASN A 281 -5.23 -51.23 15.17
CA ASN A 281 -4.01 -51.89 15.65
C ASN A 281 -3.02 -50.90 16.31
N PRO A 282 -3.25 -50.48 17.58
CA PRO A 282 -2.35 -49.57 18.32
C PRO A 282 -0.93 -50.12 18.62
N GLY A 283 -0.53 -51.24 18.02
CA GLY A 283 0.78 -51.88 18.20
C GLY A 283 1.54 -52.17 16.91
N GLU A 284 1.02 -51.80 15.74
CA GLU A 284 1.78 -51.87 14.49
C GLU A 284 2.62 -50.59 14.30
N PRO A 285 3.93 -50.70 13.99
CA PRO A 285 4.76 -49.52 13.76
C PRO A 285 4.22 -48.69 12.61
N GLY A 286 3.94 -47.40 12.84
CA GLY A 286 3.56 -46.48 11.78
C GLY A 286 4.67 -46.39 10.72
N ARG A 287 4.28 -46.48 9.44
CA ARG A 287 5.17 -46.37 8.28
C ARG A 287 5.30 -44.93 7.81
N LEU A 288 5.60 -44.01 8.74
CA LEU A 288 5.68 -42.57 8.43
C LEU A 288 6.84 -42.27 7.47
N GLN A 289 7.98 -42.94 7.61
CA GLN A 289 9.10 -42.82 6.67
C GLN A 289 8.69 -43.19 5.24
N ASP A 290 7.92 -44.26 5.06
CA ASP A 290 7.42 -44.69 3.74
C ASP A 290 6.41 -43.69 3.18
N ALA A 291 5.49 -43.19 4.02
CA ALA A 291 4.53 -42.16 3.62
C ALA A 291 5.23 -40.84 3.21
N THR A 292 6.33 -40.49 3.90
CA THR A 292 7.16 -39.33 3.59
C THR A 292 7.90 -39.53 2.28
N ALA A 293 8.47 -40.72 2.04
CA ALA A 293 9.11 -41.08 0.78
C ALA A 293 8.12 -41.00 -0.39
N ALA A 294 6.89 -41.50 -0.23
CA ALA A 294 5.85 -41.40 -1.25
C ALA A 294 5.45 -39.93 -1.55
N ALA A 295 5.36 -39.08 -0.52
CA ALA A 295 5.08 -37.66 -0.71
C ALA A 295 6.24 -36.94 -1.42
N LEU A 296 7.48 -37.29 -1.07
CA LEU A 296 8.68 -36.81 -1.75
C LEU A 296 8.69 -37.22 -3.22
N GLU A 297 8.33 -38.46 -3.54
CA GLU A 297 8.19 -38.98 -4.90
C GLU A 297 7.18 -38.19 -5.73
N ASP A 298 6.03 -37.85 -5.13
CA ASP A 298 4.97 -37.02 -5.72
C ASP A 298 5.35 -35.52 -5.83
N GLY A 299 6.55 -35.13 -5.41
CA GLY A 299 7.13 -33.80 -5.64
C GLY A 299 7.01 -32.83 -4.47
N HIS A 300 6.56 -33.27 -3.29
CA HIS A 300 6.52 -32.42 -2.11
C HIS A 300 7.92 -32.23 -1.51
N SER A 301 8.30 -30.99 -1.20
CA SER A 301 9.63 -30.63 -0.70
C SER A 301 9.63 -29.92 0.66
N TYR A 302 8.45 -29.61 1.21
CA TYR A 302 8.32 -28.95 2.51
C TYR A 302 7.35 -29.72 3.40
N PHE A 303 7.84 -30.22 4.53
CA PHE A 303 7.07 -30.97 5.52
C PHE A 303 6.93 -30.12 6.78
N LEU A 304 5.70 -29.83 7.15
CA LEU A 304 5.38 -29.00 8.30
C LEU A 304 4.70 -29.83 9.36
N GLU A 305 5.38 -30.06 10.47
CA GLU A 305 4.79 -30.69 11.64
C GLU A 305 3.83 -29.73 12.34
N VAL A 306 2.54 -30.06 12.31
CA VAL A 306 1.45 -29.25 12.85
C VAL A 306 1.03 -29.84 14.19
N GLY A 307 1.71 -29.42 15.26
CA GLY A 307 1.46 -29.86 16.62
C GLY A 307 2.09 -28.95 17.67
N PRO A 308 1.84 -29.23 18.96
CA PRO A 308 2.32 -28.41 20.08
C PRO A 308 3.83 -28.53 20.36
N HIS A 309 4.50 -29.53 19.79
CA HIS A 309 5.93 -29.77 19.92
C HIS A 309 6.42 -30.68 18.78
N PRO A 310 7.67 -30.53 18.27
CA PRO A 310 8.26 -31.48 17.34
C PRO A 310 8.43 -32.87 17.96
N LEU A 311 7.70 -33.85 17.43
CA LEU A 311 7.84 -35.28 17.72
C LEU A 311 8.26 -36.06 16.48
N LEU A 312 7.90 -35.57 15.28
CA LEU A 312 8.13 -36.24 14.00
C LEU A 312 9.29 -35.63 13.20
N THR A 313 9.72 -34.42 13.53
CA THR A 313 10.70 -33.65 12.75
C THR A 313 11.97 -34.46 12.45
N SER A 314 12.58 -35.11 13.43
CA SER A 314 13.79 -35.92 13.21
C SER A 314 13.55 -37.16 12.35
N GLU A 315 12.36 -37.78 12.44
CA GLU A 315 11.99 -38.92 11.60
C GLU A 315 11.76 -38.48 10.14
N LEU A 316 11.12 -37.33 9.93
CA LEU A 316 10.93 -36.71 8.63
C LEU A 316 12.28 -36.34 7.99
N GLU A 317 13.19 -35.71 8.74
CA GLU A 317 14.55 -35.38 8.29
C GLU A 317 15.32 -36.63 7.88
N THR A 318 15.24 -37.71 8.67
CA THR A 318 15.85 -39.00 8.32
C THR A 318 15.29 -39.56 7.00
N ALA A 319 13.98 -39.48 6.77
CA ALA A 319 13.37 -39.94 5.52
C ALA A 319 13.78 -39.06 4.32
N ILE A 320 13.86 -37.74 4.52
CA ILE A 320 14.31 -36.77 3.52
C ILE A 320 15.77 -37.06 3.12
N GLU A 321 16.67 -37.20 4.09
CA GLU A 321 18.09 -37.51 3.86
C GLU A 321 18.27 -38.79 3.05
N ARG A 322 17.52 -39.86 3.39
CA ARG A 322 17.56 -41.12 2.65
C ARG A 322 17.07 -41.01 1.21
N SER A 323 16.16 -40.09 0.93
CA SER A 323 15.63 -39.89 -0.43
C SER A 323 16.62 -39.19 -1.36
N GLY A 324 17.59 -38.46 -0.82
CA GLY A 324 18.52 -37.61 -1.58
C GLY A 324 17.86 -36.43 -2.30
N ARG A 325 16.58 -36.13 -2.05
CA ARG A 325 15.85 -35.01 -2.65
C ARG A 325 16.01 -33.74 -1.81
N PRO A 326 16.03 -32.55 -2.44
CA PRO A 326 16.10 -31.27 -1.72
C PRO A 326 14.75 -30.97 -1.05
N ALA A 327 14.61 -31.35 0.22
CA ALA A 327 13.42 -31.11 1.02
C ALA A 327 13.78 -30.72 2.46
N VAL A 328 12.83 -30.16 3.20
CA VAL A 328 13.01 -29.75 4.60
C VAL A 328 11.82 -30.14 5.45
N ALA A 329 12.07 -30.44 6.73
CA ALA A 329 11.05 -30.59 7.75
C ALA A 329 11.16 -29.47 8.79
N ARG A 330 10.03 -28.88 9.19
CA ARG A 330 9.94 -27.84 10.23
C ARG A 330 8.76 -28.12 11.14
N ALA A 331 8.73 -27.51 12.31
CA ALA A 331 7.67 -27.67 13.29
C ALA A 331 6.99 -26.34 13.63
N THR A 332 5.70 -26.40 13.89
CA THR A 332 4.88 -25.21 14.17
C THR A 332 5.21 -24.60 15.54
N LEU A 333 5.13 -25.38 16.61
CA LEU A 333 5.40 -24.95 17.99
C LEU A 333 6.52 -25.77 18.63
N ARG A 334 7.10 -25.25 19.71
CA ARG A 334 8.13 -25.94 20.51
C ARG A 334 7.79 -25.88 22.00
N CYS A 335 8.42 -26.77 22.77
CA CYS A 335 8.23 -26.81 24.22
C CYS A 335 8.88 -25.58 24.83
N GLY A 336 8.18 -24.89 25.73
CA GLY A 336 8.61 -23.60 26.27
C GLY A 336 8.42 -22.40 25.32
N GLU A 337 8.00 -22.65 24.07
CA GLU A 337 7.80 -21.63 23.03
C GLU A 337 6.46 -21.92 22.32
N SER A 338 5.35 -21.72 23.01
CA SER A 338 4.00 -22.03 22.49
C SER A 338 3.17 -20.79 22.15
N GLY A 339 3.83 -19.63 22.03
CA GLY A 339 3.23 -18.33 21.77
C GLY A 339 3.28 -17.85 20.31
N PRO A 340 2.74 -16.65 20.03
CA PRO A 340 2.72 -16.02 18.72
C PRO A 340 4.11 -15.88 18.07
N ALA A 341 5.16 -15.61 18.85
CA ALA A 341 6.52 -15.43 18.34
C ALA A 341 7.03 -16.70 17.63
N ARG A 342 6.84 -17.86 18.25
CA ARG A 342 7.25 -19.15 17.68
C ARG A 342 6.48 -19.50 16.41
N PHE A 343 5.17 -19.22 16.39
CA PHE A 343 4.37 -19.40 15.18
C PHE A 343 4.89 -18.52 14.04
N LEU A 344 5.17 -17.23 14.30
CA LEU A 344 5.75 -16.32 13.31
C LEU A 344 7.14 -16.77 12.83
N HIS A 345 7.97 -17.34 13.71
CA HIS A 345 9.23 -17.95 13.31
C HIS A 345 9.03 -19.15 12.38
N ALA A 346 8.01 -20.00 12.61
CA ALA A 346 7.69 -21.09 11.70
C ALA A 346 7.22 -20.56 10.33
N VAL A 347 6.41 -19.49 10.30
CA VAL A 347 6.01 -18.81 9.05
C VAL A 347 7.23 -18.20 8.33
N ALA A 348 8.16 -17.61 9.07
CA ALA A 348 9.42 -17.09 8.54
C ALA A 348 10.28 -18.20 7.91
N GLU A 349 10.41 -19.36 8.57
CA GLU A 349 11.11 -20.54 8.04
C GLU A 349 10.45 -21.05 6.75
N TYR A 350 9.11 -21.10 6.70
CA TYR A 350 8.37 -21.45 5.49
C TYR A 350 8.67 -20.47 4.35
N TYR A 351 8.58 -19.16 4.60
CA TYR A 351 8.90 -18.14 3.61
C TYR A 351 10.35 -18.19 3.12
N ALA A 352 11.31 -18.35 4.04
CA ALA A 352 12.74 -18.39 3.73
C ALA A 352 13.12 -19.57 2.80
N THR A 353 12.35 -20.66 2.86
CA THR A 353 12.53 -21.84 1.99
C THR A 353 11.76 -21.76 0.67
N GLY A 354 11.08 -20.66 0.39
CA GLY A 354 10.37 -20.42 -0.88
C GLY A 354 8.87 -20.23 -0.72
N GLY A 355 8.28 -20.64 0.40
CA GLY A 355 6.85 -20.54 0.66
C GLY A 355 6.28 -19.12 0.52
N THR A 356 4.99 -19.00 0.26
CA THR A 356 4.30 -17.72 0.02
C THR A 356 3.14 -17.55 1.01
N PRO A 357 3.41 -17.31 2.31
CA PRO A 357 2.35 -16.96 3.25
C PRO A 357 1.71 -15.63 2.85
N ASP A 358 0.43 -15.46 3.19
CA ASP A 358 -0.26 -14.19 3.09
C ASP A 358 0.19 -13.29 4.25
N TRP A 359 1.25 -12.52 4.00
CA TRP A 359 1.80 -11.61 4.99
C TRP A 359 0.82 -10.50 5.41
N ALA A 360 -0.16 -10.15 4.56
CA ALA A 360 -1.20 -9.19 4.92
C ALA A 360 -2.15 -9.78 5.97
N ALA A 361 -2.55 -11.05 5.81
CA ALA A 361 -3.32 -11.76 6.82
C ALA A 361 -2.54 -11.99 8.14
N VAL A 362 -1.22 -12.22 8.05
CA VAL A 362 -0.34 -12.40 9.22
C VAL A 362 -0.16 -11.11 10.02
N LEU A 363 -0.01 -9.95 9.36
CA LEU A 363 0.16 -8.65 10.05
C LEU A 363 -1.17 -8.02 10.51
N GLY A 364 -2.28 -8.33 9.84
CA GLY A 364 -3.59 -7.74 10.11
C GLY A 364 -3.70 -6.25 9.73
N GLU A 365 -4.93 -5.76 9.58
CA GLU A 365 -5.23 -4.34 9.44
C GLU A 365 -5.42 -3.73 10.83
N THR A 366 -4.39 -3.10 11.40
CA THR A 366 -4.58 -2.23 12.57
C THR A 366 -4.68 -0.78 12.12
N GLY A 367 -5.67 -0.07 12.67
CA GLY A 367 -6.06 1.30 12.32
C GLY A 367 -5.06 2.41 12.68
N THR A 368 -3.77 2.10 12.75
CA THR A 368 -2.70 3.11 12.82
C THR A 368 -2.24 3.40 11.40
N ASP A 369 -2.56 4.62 10.95
CA ASP A 369 -2.22 5.15 9.62
C ASP A 369 -0.73 4.94 9.31
N PRO A 370 -0.38 3.92 8.49
CA PRO A 370 1.01 3.55 8.24
C PRO A 370 1.68 4.48 7.22
N MET A 371 0.97 5.49 6.70
CA MET A 371 1.43 6.36 5.62
C MET A 371 2.61 7.25 6.00
N GLU A 372 2.80 7.58 7.27
CA GLU A 372 3.93 8.42 7.72
C GLU A 372 5.29 7.68 7.67
N LEU A 373 5.26 6.33 7.78
CA LEU A 373 6.45 5.48 7.70
C LEU A 373 6.67 4.87 6.31
N LEU A 374 5.59 4.59 5.58
CA LEU A 374 5.60 3.98 4.24
C LEU A 374 6.28 4.82 3.16
N MET A 375 6.10 6.14 3.20
CA MET A 375 6.62 7.06 2.16
C MET A 375 8.15 7.21 2.15
N ASN A 376 8.83 6.63 3.12
CA ASN A 376 10.25 6.91 3.37
C ASN A 376 11.11 5.64 3.48
N LEU A 377 10.53 4.45 3.25
CA LEU A 377 11.34 3.23 3.21
C LEU A 377 12.30 3.27 2.01
N PRO A 378 13.57 2.90 2.19
CA PRO A 378 14.56 3.06 1.15
C PRO A 378 14.30 2.12 -0.03
N LYS A 379 14.07 2.71 -1.21
CA LYS A 379 14.24 2.01 -2.49
C LYS A 379 15.74 1.73 -2.66
N GLN A 380 16.11 0.49 -2.98
CA GLN A 380 17.51 0.01 -3.01
C GLN A 380 18.46 1.04 -3.66
N PRO A 381 19.62 1.35 -3.03
CA PRO A 381 20.63 2.17 -3.67
C PRO A 381 21.33 1.38 -4.79
N PRO A 382 21.80 2.05 -5.85
CA PRO A 382 22.73 1.44 -6.79
C PRO A 382 24.04 1.11 -6.07
N ALA A 383 24.63 -0.04 -6.40
CA ALA A 383 25.91 -0.48 -5.86
C ALA A 383 27.02 0.55 -6.15
N GLU A 384 27.72 1.05 -5.13
CA GLU A 384 28.89 1.91 -5.31
C GLU A 384 30.13 1.42 -4.54
N LEU A 385 31.27 1.64 -5.22
CA LEU A 385 32.65 1.25 -4.92
C LEU A 385 33.27 2.09 -3.77
N PRO A 386 34.39 1.62 -3.16
CA PRO A 386 34.79 2.08 -1.83
C PRO A 386 35.70 3.32 -1.82
N GLY A 387 35.46 4.16 -0.81
CA GLY A 387 36.50 4.88 -0.06
C GLY A 387 36.40 6.42 -0.10
N GLN A 388 36.11 7.04 1.05
CA GLN A 388 37.13 7.66 1.94
C GLN A 388 36.52 8.49 3.08
N SER A 389 36.89 8.08 4.30
CA SER A 389 37.18 8.85 5.53
C SER A 389 36.36 10.09 5.94
N THR A 390 35.52 9.87 6.96
CA THR A 390 35.52 10.50 8.31
C THR A 390 36.11 11.90 8.51
N ASP A 391 35.31 12.79 9.09
CA ASP A 391 35.75 13.49 10.31
C ASP A 391 34.57 13.88 11.22
N GLU A 392 34.80 13.70 12.52
CA GLU A 392 33.85 13.80 13.64
C GLU A 392 33.66 15.24 14.16
N SER A 393 32.50 15.51 14.76
CA SER A 393 32.27 16.24 16.04
C SER A 393 30.84 16.79 16.03
N GLY A 394 29.91 16.39 16.90
CA GLY A 394 30.04 16.16 18.33
C GLY A 394 29.46 17.37 19.06
N THR A 395 28.20 17.29 19.52
CA THR A 395 27.72 17.77 20.84
C THR A 395 26.19 17.71 20.90
N GLY A 396 25.69 16.70 21.60
CA GLY A 396 24.29 16.61 22.01
C GLY A 396 23.97 17.60 23.14
N ARG A 397 22.69 17.98 23.22
CA ARG A 397 22.11 18.43 24.49
C ARG A 397 20.65 18.03 24.60
N ALA A 398 20.39 17.34 25.70
CA ALA A 398 19.16 16.69 26.08
C ALA A 398 17.93 17.60 26.17
N ASN A 399 16.85 17.09 25.58
CA ASN A 399 15.55 16.79 26.19
C ASN A 399 15.10 17.63 27.40
N ARG A 400 13.99 18.36 27.22
CA ARG A 400 13.08 18.70 28.32
C ARG A 400 11.65 18.33 27.93
N THR A 401 11.16 17.38 28.69
CA THR A 401 9.86 16.74 28.71
C THR A 401 8.75 17.72 29.08
N GLY A 402 7.63 17.59 28.39
CA GLY A 402 6.38 18.30 28.68
C GLY A 402 5.24 17.74 27.83
N GLY A 403 4.71 16.57 28.22
CA GLY A 403 3.30 16.27 27.97
C GLY A 403 2.46 16.72 29.18
N PRO A 404 1.12 16.53 29.19
CA PRO A 404 0.21 16.12 28.12
C PRO A 404 -0.98 17.09 27.99
N THR A 405 -1.86 16.89 27.00
CA THR A 405 -3.33 16.81 27.25
C THR A 405 -4.07 16.39 25.99
N ALA A 406 -4.79 15.29 26.11
CA ALA A 406 -5.78 14.78 25.17
C ALA A 406 -6.87 15.83 24.85
N ARG A 407 -7.36 15.83 23.62
CA ARG A 407 -8.64 16.45 23.26
C ARG A 407 -9.55 15.38 22.67
N ASP A 408 -10.73 15.29 23.26
CA ASP A 408 -11.81 14.37 22.91
C ASP A 408 -12.32 14.54 21.46
N PRO A 409 -12.88 13.47 20.86
CA PRO A 409 -13.44 13.49 19.52
C PRO A 409 -14.94 13.76 19.58
N GLU A 410 -15.41 14.97 19.26
CA GLU A 410 -16.79 15.14 18.78
C GLU A 410 -17.05 16.52 18.16
N ALA A 411 -17.22 16.53 16.83
CA ALA A 411 -18.06 17.49 16.13
C ALA A 411 -18.45 16.88 14.77
N ALA A 412 -19.55 16.12 14.78
CA ALA A 412 -20.25 15.69 13.59
C ALA A 412 -20.64 16.92 12.75
N VAL A 413 -20.21 16.95 11.48
CA VAL A 413 -20.71 17.90 10.49
C VAL A 413 -22.04 17.35 9.96
N SER A 414 -23.05 18.19 9.99
CA SER A 414 -24.43 17.89 9.60
C SER A 414 -24.52 17.31 8.18
N ALA A 415 -25.14 16.13 8.08
CA ALA A 415 -25.58 15.52 6.84
C ALA A 415 -26.81 16.26 6.31
N ASP A 416 -26.60 17.19 5.38
CA ASP A 416 -27.62 17.57 4.41
C ASP A 416 -26.92 18.00 3.11
N ALA A 417 -26.30 17.01 2.45
CA ALA A 417 -25.86 17.14 1.07
C ALA A 417 -26.84 16.30 0.24
N GLY A 418 -27.53 16.94 -0.71
CA GLY A 418 -28.49 16.29 -1.59
C GLY A 418 -27.90 15.06 -2.27
N THR A 419 -28.78 14.13 -2.67
CA THR A 419 -28.37 12.93 -3.42
C THR A 419 -27.57 13.38 -4.67
N PRO A 420 -26.35 12.85 -4.90
CA PRO A 420 -25.55 13.22 -6.06
C PRO A 420 -26.31 12.95 -7.36
N PRO A 421 -26.05 13.73 -8.43
CA PRO A 421 -26.61 13.48 -9.75
C PRO A 421 -26.37 12.04 -10.21
N ASP A 422 -27.32 11.50 -10.96
CA ASP A 422 -27.33 10.10 -11.38
C ASP A 422 -26.16 9.71 -12.31
N ASP A 423 -25.56 10.70 -12.96
CA ASP A 423 -24.42 10.61 -13.89
C ASP A 423 -23.10 11.12 -13.28
N ALA A 424 -23.06 11.30 -11.96
CA ALA A 424 -21.86 11.74 -11.24
C ALA A 424 -20.70 10.75 -11.42
N ILE A 425 -19.46 11.29 -11.49
CA ILE A 425 -18.25 10.51 -11.74
C ILE A 425 -17.39 10.47 -10.47
N ALA A 426 -17.02 9.28 -10.03
CA ALA A 426 -16.10 9.08 -8.91
C ALA A 426 -14.65 9.14 -9.40
N VAL A 427 -13.80 9.77 -8.59
CA VAL A 427 -12.34 9.60 -8.68
C VAL A 427 -11.97 8.48 -7.72
N VAL A 428 -11.54 7.36 -8.29
CA VAL A 428 -11.26 6.13 -7.52
C VAL A 428 -9.77 5.88 -7.31
N GLY A 429 -8.90 6.57 -8.05
CA GLY A 429 -7.46 6.56 -7.79
C GLY A 429 -6.76 7.79 -8.34
N LEU A 430 -5.57 8.06 -7.84
CA LEU A 430 -4.76 9.20 -8.23
C LEU A 430 -3.26 8.99 -8.08
N SER A 431 -2.48 9.68 -8.91
CA SER A 431 -1.02 9.75 -8.80
C SER A 431 -0.51 11.12 -9.23
N CYS A 432 0.64 11.54 -8.70
CA CYS A 432 1.34 12.70 -9.22
C CYS A 432 2.84 12.65 -8.91
N ARG A 433 3.62 13.28 -9.78
CA ARG A 433 5.02 13.65 -9.52
C ARG A 433 5.18 15.12 -9.80
N LEU A 434 5.55 15.86 -8.77
CA LEU A 434 5.69 17.30 -8.78
C LEU A 434 7.04 17.70 -8.15
N PRO A 435 7.51 18.93 -8.36
CA PRO A 435 8.78 19.37 -7.80
C PRO A 435 8.77 19.22 -6.28
N LYS A 436 9.78 18.53 -5.73
CA LYS A 436 9.91 18.14 -4.30
C LYS A 436 8.76 17.33 -3.73
N ALA A 437 7.93 16.72 -4.58
CA ALA A 437 6.81 15.88 -4.19
C ALA A 437 6.72 14.68 -5.13
N ALA A 438 7.30 13.56 -4.69
CA ALA A 438 7.37 12.33 -5.49
C ALA A 438 6.02 11.62 -5.65
N ASP A 439 5.03 11.97 -4.81
CA ASP A 439 3.72 11.35 -4.74
C ASP A 439 2.67 12.35 -4.18
N PRO A 440 1.36 12.01 -4.22
CA PRO A 440 0.28 12.88 -3.75
C PRO A 440 0.34 13.27 -2.27
N GLU A 441 0.90 12.42 -1.42
CA GLU A 441 0.99 12.70 0.02
C GLU A 441 2.17 13.63 0.32
N ALA A 442 3.33 13.43 -0.30
CA ALA A 442 4.43 14.39 -0.25
C ALA A 442 3.98 15.78 -0.77
N PHE A 443 3.14 15.79 -1.80
CA PHE A 443 2.50 17.01 -2.28
C PHE A 443 1.60 17.64 -1.21
N TRP A 444 0.72 16.85 -0.58
CA TRP A 444 -0.12 17.32 0.53
C TRP A 444 0.70 17.92 1.68
N GLN A 445 1.83 17.31 2.05
CA GLN A 445 2.72 17.85 3.07
C GLN A 445 3.34 19.19 2.65
N ALA A 446 3.73 19.34 1.39
CA ALA A 446 4.21 20.61 0.85
C ALA A 446 3.13 21.70 0.87
N LEU A 447 1.87 21.33 0.58
CA LEU A 447 0.71 22.22 0.70
C LEU A 447 0.49 22.69 2.13
N ARG A 448 0.41 21.73 3.05
CA ARG A 448 0.13 21.96 4.48
C ARG A 448 1.20 22.83 5.15
N SER A 449 2.46 22.66 4.76
CA SER A 449 3.59 23.40 5.32
C SER A 449 3.81 24.77 4.66
N GLY A 450 3.11 25.09 3.56
CA GLY A 450 3.38 26.29 2.76
C GLY A 450 4.79 26.28 2.16
N ALA A 451 5.34 25.09 1.92
CA ALA A 451 6.70 24.90 1.43
C ALA A 451 6.83 25.36 -0.02
N SER A 452 8.05 25.25 -0.53
CA SER A 452 8.38 25.65 -1.88
C SER A 452 9.17 24.63 -2.63
N ALA A 453 8.77 24.48 -3.88
CA ALA A 453 9.59 23.82 -4.87
C ALA A 453 10.03 24.69 -6.07
N ILE A 454 10.06 26.03 -5.97
CA ILE A 454 10.83 26.83 -6.95
C ILE A 454 12.28 26.86 -6.52
N GLU A 455 13.15 26.56 -7.48
CA GLU A 455 14.59 26.64 -7.37
C GLU A 455 15.21 27.08 -8.71
N GLU A 456 16.52 27.27 -8.70
CA GLU A 456 17.25 27.51 -9.95
C GLU A 456 17.33 26.21 -10.76
N ALA A 457 17.38 26.32 -12.08
CA ALA A 457 17.52 25.19 -12.97
C ALA A 457 18.71 24.29 -12.56
N PRO A 458 18.50 22.97 -12.41
CA PRO A 458 19.56 22.05 -12.01
C PRO A 458 20.77 22.09 -12.96
N PRO A 459 21.99 21.84 -12.43
CA PRO A 459 23.18 21.67 -13.26
C PRO A 459 22.96 20.60 -14.34
N GLY A 460 23.54 20.79 -15.53
CA GLY A 460 23.33 19.92 -16.69
C GLY A 460 21.98 20.08 -17.41
N ARG A 461 21.00 20.81 -16.87
CA ARG A 461 19.67 20.99 -17.51
C ARG A 461 19.72 21.92 -18.71
N TRP A 462 20.32 23.11 -18.51
CA TRP A 462 20.37 24.18 -19.52
C TRP A 462 21.80 24.66 -19.84
N GLU A 463 22.83 24.03 -19.26
CA GLU A 463 24.23 24.48 -19.31
C GLU A 463 24.87 24.43 -20.71
N THR A 464 24.31 23.64 -21.63
CA THR A 464 24.79 23.47 -23.01
C THR A 464 24.23 24.49 -24.01
N HIS A 465 23.43 25.46 -23.56
CA HIS A 465 22.79 26.44 -24.44
C HIS A 465 23.31 27.86 -24.19
N ALA A 466 23.79 28.49 -25.27
CA ALA A 466 24.20 29.89 -25.24
C ALA A 466 23.06 30.77 -24.70
N ALA A 467 23.39 31.77 -23.87
CA ALA A 467 22.43 32.75 -23.40
C ALA A 467 21.62 33.29 -24.60
N VAL A 468 20.29 33.13 -24.56
CA VAL A 468 19.43 33.59 -25.65
C VAL A 468 19.48 35.12 -25.68
N PRO A 469 19.97 35.75 -26.78
CA PRO A 469 20.07 37.20 -26.83
C PRO A 469 18.72 37.89 -26.61
N GLY A 470 18.72 38.92 -25.76
CA GLY A 470 17.52 39.67 -25.40
C GLY A 470 16.66 39.06 -24.29
N THR A 471 17.21 38.11 -23.51
CA THR A 471 16.58 37.57 -22.29
C THR A 471 17.37 37.99 -21.05
N SER A 472 16.67 38.20 -19.93
CA SER A 472 17.25 38.49 -18.61
C SER A 472 17.88 37.26 -17.95
N GLY A 473 17.67 36.08 -18.53
CA GLY A 473 18.24 34.82 -18.07
C GLY A 473 17.51 34.28 -16.85
N ILE A 474 16.17 34.29 -16.86
CA ILE A 474 15.33 33.73 -15.79
C ILE A 474 15.71 32.25 -15.59
N ARG A 475 16.18 31.92 -14.38
CA ARG A 475 16.67 30.58 -14.01
C ARG A 475 15.71 29.81 -13.12
N TRP A 476 14.63 30.44 -12.67
CA TRP A 476 13.72 29.89 -11.67
C TRP A 476 12.67 29.00 -12.30
N GLY A 477 12.46 27.84 -11.71
CA GLY A 477 11.46 26.87 -12.13
C GLY A 477 11.20 25.84 -11.04
N GLY A 478 10.08 25.12 -11.16
CA GLY A 478 9.86 23.91 -10.40
C GLY A 478 10.33 22.74 -11.24
N PHE A 479 11.35 22.02 -10.79
CA PHE A 479 11.97 20.93 -11.56
C PHE A 479 11.74 19.60 -10.87
N LEU A 480 11.63 18.53 -11.66
CA LEU A 480 11.70 17.18 -11.14
C LEU A 480 13.17 16.77 -11.00
N ASP A 481 13.50 16.04 -9.94
CA ASP A 481 14.87 15.62 -9.65
C ASP A 481 15.45 14.69 -10.73
N HIS A 482 14.62 13.81 -11.29
CA HIS A 482 15.05 12.68 -12.12
C HIS A 482 14.14 12.43 -13.32
N VAL A 483 14.15 13.30 -14.33
CA VAL A 483 13.35 13.07 -15.56
C VAL A 483 13.98 12.07 -16.54
N ASP A 484 15.23 11.72 -16.33
CA ASP A 484 16.01 10.81 -17.17
C ASP A 484 15.81 9.34 -16.79
N ARG A 485 15.39 9.07 -15.55
CA ARG A 485 15.14 7.73 -15.01
C ARG A 485 13.81 7.15 -15.52
N PHE A 486 13.81 5.84 -15.70
CA PHE A 486 12.66 5.04 -16.13
C PHE A 486 12.99 3.56 -15.93
N ASP A 487 12.01 2.71 -15.63
CA ASP A 487 12.18 1.25 -15.62
C ASP A 487 11.70 0.63 -16.96
N PRO A 488 12.58 0.55 -17.98
CA PRO A 488 12.16 0.03 -19.27
C PRO A 488 11.85 -1.48 -19.22
N GLY A 489 12.49 -2.24 -18.33
CA GLY A 489 12.29 -3.68 -18.20
C GLY A 489 10.88 -4.01 -17.74
N PHE A 490 10.40 -3.27 -16.73
CA PHE A 490 9.03 -3.38 -16.23
C PHE A 490 7.98 -3.16 -17.33
N PHE A 491 8.18 -2.14 -18.17
CA PHE A 491 7.26 -1.81 -19.25
C PHE A 491 7.48 -2.61 -20.56
N GLY A 492 8.37 -3.61 -20.55
CA GLY A 492 8.67 -4.43 -21.74
C GLY A 492 9.33 -3.63 -22.87
N ILE A 493 10.03 -2.54 -22.54
CA ILE A 493 10.69 -1.62 -23.47
C ILE A 493 12.19 -1.91 -23.46
N SER A 494 12.82 -1.89 -24.64
CA SER A 494 14.27 -2.05 -24.71
C SER A 494 15.00 -0.78 -24.23
N PRO A 495 16.19 -0.87 -23.60
CA PRO A 495 16.95 0.31 -23.21
C PRO A 495 17.19 1.30 -24.36
N ARG A 496 17.40 0.79 -25.59
CA ARG A 496 17.60 1.61 -26.79
C ARG A 496 16.37 2.41 -27.20
N GLU A 497 15.18 1.81 -27.06
CA GLU A 497 13.93 2.52 -27.28
C GLU A 497 13.69 3.56 -26.19
N ALA A 498 13.91 3.20 -24.91
CA ALA A 498 13.72 4.09 -23.77
C ALA A 498 14.55 5.38 -23.86
N THR A 499 15.80 5.31 -24.32
CA THR A 499 16.63 6.50 -24.58
C THR A 499 16.05 7.42 -25.65
N THR A 500 15.31 6.88 -26.63
CA THR A 500 14.68 7.68 -27.70
C THR A 500 13.30 8.21 -27.28
N MET A 501 12.70 7.68 -26.21
CA MET A 501 11.39 8.11 -25.73
C MET A 501 11.45 9.45 -25.01
N ASP A 502 10.54 10.35 -25.36
CA ASP A 502 10.26 11.57 -24.60
C ASP A 502 10.00 11.19 -23.13
N PRO A 503 10.74 11.80 -22.17
CA PRO A 503 10.48 11.64 -20.74
C PRO A 503 9.01 11.80 -20.33
N GLN A 504 8.22 12.61 -21.04
CA GLN A 504 6.79 12.77 -20.78
C GLN A 504 6.00 11.48 -21.03
N GLN A 505 6.38 10.68 -22.05
CA GLN A 505 5.77 9.36 -22.27
C GLN A 505 6.10 8.42 -21.11
N ARG A 506 7.38 8.38 -20.71
CA ARG A 506 7.88 7.53 -19.62
C ARG A 506 7.18 7.83 -18.30
N LEU A 507 7.13 9.12 -17.93
CA LEU A 507 6.47 9.61 -16.73
C LEU A 507 4.97 9.28 -16.73
N THR A 508 4.28 9.46 -17.87
CA THR A 508 2.86 9.15 -17.98
C THR A 508 2.59 7.65 -17.79
N MET A 509 3.47 6.77 -18.28
CA MET A 509 3.33 5.32 -18.07
C MET A 509 3.43 4.94 -16.60
N GLU A 510 4.43 5.48 -15.88
CA GLU A 510 4.59 5.25 -14.45
C GLU A 510 3.41 5.82 -13.65
N LEU A 511 3.01 7.06 -13.92
CA LEU A 511 1.86 7.68 -13.24
C LEU A 511 0.56 6.92 -13.51
N SER A 512 0.36 6.38 -14.72
CA SER A 512 -0.85 5.62 -15.04
C SER A 512 -0.89 4.31 -14.26
N TRP A 513 0.26 3.67 -14.09
CA TRP A 513 0.39 2.48 -13.27
C TRP A 513 0.10 2.79 -11.80
N GLU A 514 0.74 3.82 -11.24
CA GLU A 514 0.58 4.25 -9.85
C GLU A 514 -0.87 4.67 -9.52
N ALA A 515 -1.56 5.33 -10.45
CA ALA A 515 -2.95 5.73 -10.24
C ALA A 515 -3.91 4.53 -10.20
N LEU A 516 -3.60 3.47 -10.96
CA LEU A 516 -4.35 2.20 -10.90
C LEU A 516 -4.04 1.42 -9.62
N GLU A 517 -2.79 1.45 -9.14
CA GLU A 517 -2.41 0.88 -7.84
C GLU A 517 -3.14 1.58 -6.69
N ASP A 518 -3.20 2.91 -6.70
CA ASP A 518 -3.97 3.70 -5.73
C ASP A 518 -5.47 3.37 -5.78
N ALA A 519 -6.01 3.11 -6.98
CA ALA A 519 -7.39 2.66 -7.15
C ALA A 519 -7.64 1.21 -6.70
N GLY A 520 -6.61 0.43 -6.36
CA GLY A 520 -6.74 -1.01 -6.09
C GLY A 520 -7.11 -1.84 -7.33
N ILE A 521 -6.91 -1.30 -8.54
CA ILE A 521 -7.26 -1.96 -9.80
C ILE A 521 -6.01 -2.62 -10.38
N VAL A 522 -6.03 -3.96 -10.49
CA VAL A 522 -4.93 -4.72 -11.10
C VAL A 522 -4.88 -4.47 -12.61
N PRO A 523 -3.84 -3.83 -13.18
CA PRO A 523 -3.83 -3.41 -14.60
C PRO A 523 -4.02 -4.56 -15.59
N GLY A 524 -3.57 -5.76 -15.24
CA GLY A 524 -3.75 -6.97 -16.07
C GLY A 524 -5.22 -7.34 -16.31
N THR A 525 -6.13 -6.94 -15.42
CA THR A 525 -7.58 -7.19 -15.55
C THR A 525 -8.27 -6.26 -16.56
N LEU A 526 -7.61 -5.16 -16.95
CA LEU A 526 -8.14 -4.19 -17.90
C LEU A 526 -7.86 -4.55 -19.36
N ARG A 527 -7.06 -5.59 -19.63
CA ARG A 527 -6.78 -6.04 -21.01
C ARG A 527 -8.09 -6.41 -21.71
N GLY A 528 -8.32 -5.85 -22.89
CA GLY A 528 -9.56 -6.05 -23.65
C GLY A 528 -10.71 -5.13 -23.25
N SER A 529 -10.57 -4.35 -22.17
CA SER A 529 -11.63 -3.44 -21.71
C SER A 529 -11.73 -2.17 -22.56
N ASP A 530 -12.86 -1.49 -22.44
CA ASP A 530 -13.13 -0.17 -23.03
C ASP A 530 -12.58 0.99 -22.18
N CYS A 531 -11.57 0.73 -21.33
CA CYS A 531 -10.92 1.77 -20.54
C CYS A 531 -10.28 2.83 -21.46
N ALA A 532 -10.60 4.10 -21.21
CA ALA A 532 -10.07 5.22 -21.96
C ALA A 532 -8.81 5.82 -21.32
N VAL A 533 -8.03 6.55 -22.13
CA VAL A 533 -6.84 7.29 -21.70
C VAL A 533 -6.85 8.68 -22.32
N PHE A 534 -6.91 9.73 -21.49
CA PHE A 534 -6.87 11.13 -21.92
C PHE A 534 -5.74 11.86 -21.22
N VAL A 535 -4.74 12.35 -21.95
CA VAL A 535 -3.57 13.01 -21.35
C VAL A 535 -3.35 14.39 -21.96
N GLY A 536 -3.37 15.42 -21.12
CA GLY A 536 -3.00 16.77 -21.49
C GLY A 536 -1.47 16.92 -21.58
N ALA A 537 -0.96 17.38 -22.72
CA ALA A 537 0.46 17.65 -22.91
C ALA A 537 0.67 18.77 -23.93
N ILE A 538 1.52 19.74 -23.59
CA ILE A 538 1.73 20.95 -24.40
C ILE A 538 3.11 20.92 -25.07
N ALA A 539 4.18 20.80 -24.28
CA ALA A 539 5.56 20.97 -24.76
C ALA A 539 6.09 19.76 -25.55
N ASP A 540 6.96 20.02 -26.54
CA ASP A 540 7.67 19.01 -27.35
C ASP A 540 9.20 19.15 -27.27
N ASP A 541 9.72 19.64 -26.13
CA ASP A 541 11.13 19.98 -25.93
C ASP A 541 12.08 18.84 -26.32
N TYR A 542 11.74 17.58 -26.01
CA TYR A 542 12.59 16.44 -26.32
C TYR A 542 12.70 16.18 -27.83
N ALA A 543 11.60 16.33 -28.57
CA ALA A 543 11.60 16.23 -30.03
C ALA A 543 12.45 17.34 -30.66
N THR A 544 12.47 18.53 -30.07
CA THR A 544 13.33 19.63 -30.50
C THR A 544 14.80 19.35 -30.17
N LEU A 545 15.11 18.82 -28.98
CA LEU A 545 16.46 18.37 -28.60
C LEU A 545 17.03 17.34 -29.57
N THR A 546 16.28 16.29 -29.89
CA THR A 546 16.71 15.25 -30.83
C THR A 546 16.95 15.82 -32.22
N ARG A 547 16.08 16.72 -32.71
CA ARG A 547 16.25 17.35 -34.03
C ARG A 547 17.52 18.21 -34.11
N ARG A 548 17.94 18.86 -33.02
CA ARG A 548 19.18 19.65 -32.97
C ARG A 548 20.45 18.81 -33.10
N GLN A 549 20.39 17.52 -32.76
CA GLN A 549 21.52 16.59 -32.92
C GLN A 549 21.71 16.13 -34.39
N GLY A 550 20.84 16.55 -35.31
CA GLY A 550 20.91 16.19 -36.72
C GLY A 550 20.21 14.87 -37.06
N THR A 551 20.20 14.51 -38.34
CA THR A 551 19.51 13.31 -38.83
C THR A 551 20.12 12.01 -38.32
N ASP A 552 21.40 12.02 -37.95
CA ASP A 552 22.11 10.84 -37.44
C ASP A 552 21.64 10.41 -36.04
N ALA A 553 21.02 11.33 -35.29
CA ALA A 553 20.41 11.03 -33.99
C ALA A 553 19.04 10.33 -34.13
N LEU A 554 18.45 10.31 -35.33
CA LEU A 554 17.19 9.62 -35.56
C LEU A 554 17.40 8.11 -35.61
N THR A 555 16.59 7.39 -34.84
CA THR A 555 16.59 5.92 -34.81
C THR A 555 15.24 5.40 -35.30
N ARG A 556 15.14 4.07 -35.48
CA ARG A 556 13.85 3.42 -35.75
C ARG A 556 12.77 3.69 -34.68
N HIS A 557 13.18 4.13 -33.49
CA HIS A 557 12.28 4.45 -32.37
C HIS A 557 11.91 5.95 -32.33
N SER A 558 12.50 6.81 -33.16
CA SER A 558 12.24 8.26 -33.10
C SER A 558 10.80 8.64 -33.41
N LEU A 559 10.16 7.95 -34.35
CA LEU A 559 8.77 8.24 -34.68
C LEU A 559 7.84 7.98 -33.49
N THR A 560 7.96 6.82 -32.84
CA THR A 560 7.13 6.45 -31.70
C THR A 560 7.60 7.08 -30.38
N GLY A 561 8.88 7.41 -30.27
CA GLY A 561 9.48 8.00 -29.07
C GLY A 561 9.22 9.50 -28.92
N LEU A 562 9.00 10.23 -30.01
CA LEU A 562 8.92 11.70 -29.98
C LEU A 562 7.51 12.26 -30.24
N HIS A 563 6.58 11.46 -30.76
CA HIS A 563 5.27 11.95 -31.15
C HIS A 563 4.32 12.08 -29.94
N ARG A 564 3.69 13.26 -29.77
CA ARG A 564 2.83 13.56 -28.60
C ARG A 564 1.66 12.60 -28.44
N SER A 565 1.01 12.16 -29.52
CA SER A 565 -0.10 11.20 -29.42
C SER A 565 0.30 9.86 -28.79
N ILE A 566 1.59 9.51 -28.81
CA ILE A 566 2.07 8.27 -28.21
C ILE A 566 2.10 8.35 -26.68
N ILE A 567 2.00 9.54 -26.08
CA ILE A 567 1.89 9.70 -24.62
C ILE A 567 0.69 8.91 -24.09
N ALA A 568 -0.51 9.12 -24.66
CA ALA A 568 -1.69 8.34 -24.30
C ALA A 568 -1.67 6.92 -24.90
N ASN A 569 -1.33 6.81 -26.19
CA ASN A 569 -1.43 5.52 -26.90
C ASN A 569 -0.49 4.45 -26.33
N ARG A 570 0.66 4.82 -25.77
CA ARG A 570 1.60 3.86 -25.18
C ARG A 570 1.08 3.25 -23.89
N VAL A 571 0.32 4.01 -23.09
CA VAL A 571 -0.41 3.50 -21.92
C VAL A 571 -1.47 2.48 -22.37
N SER A 572 -2.32 2.87 -23.34
CA SER A 572 -3.34 1.98 -23.90
C SER A 572 -2.73 0.71 -24.51
N TYR A 573 -1.62 0.83 -25.25
CA TYR A 573 -0.93 -0.29 -25.85
C TYR A 573 -0.35 -1.26 -24.80
N PHE A 574 0.34 -0.73 -23.79
CA PHE A 574 0.97 -1.53 -22.74
C PHE A 574 -0.08 -2.31 -21.93
N MET A 575 -1.16 -1.64 -21.56
CA MET A 575 -2.26 -2.21 -20.76
C MET A 575 -3.30 -2.98 -21.59
N GLY A 576 -3.21 -2.95 -22.92
CA GLY A 576 -4.15 -3.64 -23.82
C GLY A 576 -5.57 -3.07 -23.78
N LEU A 577 -5.72 -1.75 -23.75
CA LEU A 577 -7.00 -1.04 -23.64
C LEU A 577 -7.60 -0.72 -25.01
N HIS A 578 -8.93 -0.75 -25.12
CA HIS A 578 -9.67 -0.48 -26.37
C HIS A 578 -10.54 0.78 -26.33
N GLY A 579 -10.59 1.51 -25.21
CA GLY A 579 -11.30 2.78 -25.13
C GLY A 579 -10.58 3.91 -25.90
N PRO A 580 -11.21 5.10 -26.01
CA PRO A 580 -10.59 6.29 -26.58
C PRO A 580 -9.22 6.58 -25.96
N SER A 581 -8.21 6.84 -26.80
CA SER A 581 -6.86 7.18 -26.35
C SER A 581 -6.39 8.45 -27.04
N LEU A 582 -6.35 9.56 -26.30
CA LEU A 582 -6.14 10.90 -26.84
C LEU A 582 -5.11 11.68 -26.02
N THR A 583 -4.22 12.37 -26.73
CA THR A 583 -3.41 13.44 -26.15
C THR A 583 -4.01 14.79 -26.55
N VAL A 584 -4.26 15.64 -25.56
CA VAL A 584 -5.00 16.90 -25.69
C VAL A 584 -4.07 18.08 -25.47
N ASP A 585 -4.18 19.10 -26.32
CA ASP A 585 -3.45 20.36 -26.20
C ASP A 585 -4.42 21.53 -26.35
N THR A 586 -4.81 22.11 -25.21
CA THR A 586 -5.59 23.35 -25.12
C THR A 586 -4.80 24.42 -24.36
N GLY A 587 -3.46 24.35 -24.42
CA GLY A 587 -2.59 25.18 -23.59
C GLY A 587 -2.73 24.85 -22.11
N GLN A 588 -2.74 25.86 -21.24
CA GLN A 588 -2.67 25.67 -19.78
C GLN A 588 -3.84 24.86 -19.17
N SER A 589 -4.94 24.68 -19.90
CA SER A 589 -6.13 23.92 -19.48
C SER A 589 -6.14 22.45 -19.92
N SER A 590 -5.14 21.99 -20.69
CA SER A 590 -5.13 20.71 -21.43
C SER A 590 -5.61 19.50 -20.63
N SER A 591 -5.26 19.47 -19.36
CA SER A 591 -5.45 18.35 -18.46
C SER A 591 -6.78 18.38 -17.71
N LEU A 592 -7.34 19.55 -17.42
CA LEU A 592 -8.75 19.67 -17.03
C LEU A 592 -9.66 19.34 -18.21
N VAL A 593 -9.28 19.71 -19.43
CA VAL A 593 -9.99 19.29 -20.64
C VAL A 593 -9.90 17.78 -20.83
N ALA A 594 -8.74 17.16 -20.56
CA ALA A 594 -8.60 15.71 -20.60
C ALA A 594 -9.53 15.01 -19.58
N VAL A 595 -9.63 15.53 -18.35
CA VAL A 595 -10.58 15.03 -17.33
C VAL A 595 -12.03 15.24 -17.77
N HIS A 596 -12.36 16.38 -18.36
CA HIS A 596 -13.70 16.64 -18.91
C HIS A 596 -14.07 15.62 -19.99
N LEU A 597 -13.20 15.40 -20.98
CA LEU A 597 -13.43 14.41 -22.05
C LEU A 597 -13.56 12.99 -21.50
N ALA A 598 -12.81 12.66 -20.46
CA ALA A 598 -12.95 11.38 -19.76
C ALA A 598 -14.30 11.24 -19.07
N CYS A 599 -14.78 12.28 -18.38
CA CYS A 599 -16.11 12.31 -17.78
C CYS A 599 -17.20 12.12 -18.84
N GLU A 600 -17.11 12.81 -19.98
CA GLU A 600 -18.07 12.66 -21.08
C GLU A 600 -18.03 11.25 -21.71
N SER A 601 -16.84 10.65 -21.85
CA SER A 601 -16.71 9.26 -22.32
C SER A 601 -17.39 8.25 -21.38
N LEU A 602 -17.30 8.48 -20.07
CA LEU A 602 -17.96 7.65 -19.05
C LEU A 602 -19.48 7.86 -19.03
N ARG A 603 -19.94 9.12 -19.10
CA ARG A 603 -21.37 9.48 -19.10
C ARG A 603 -22.11 8.94 -20.31
N THR A 604 -21.48 9.00 -21.48
CA THR A 604 -22.05 8.44 -22.72
C THR A 604 -21.99 6.91 -22.77
N GLY A 605 -21.31 6.26 -21.82
CA GLY A 605 -21.10 4.81 -21.81
C GLY A 605 -20.13 4.33 -22.90
N THR A 606 -19.35 5.23 -23.51
CA THR A 606 -18.29 4.89 -24.46
C THR A 606 -17.14 4.15 -23.76
N SER A 607 -16.97 4.39 -22.45
CA SER A 607 -15.95 3.77 -21.62
C SER A 607 -16.53 3.42 -20.25
N THR A 608 -16.08 2.32 -19.64
CA THR A 608 -16.47 1.96 -18.27
C THR A 608 -15.49 2.42 -17.20
N LEU A 609 -14.27 2.79 -17.60
CA LEU A 609 -13.19 3.33 -16.76
C LEU A 609 -12.39 4.33 -17.60
N ALA A 610 -11.81 5.36 -17.00
CA ALA A 610 -10.92 6.27 -17.72
C ALA A 610 -9.73 6.70 -16.87
N ILE A 611 -8.55 6.73 -17.49
CA ILE A 611 -7.34 7.33 -16.93
C ILE A 611 -7.22 8.73 -17.56
N ALA A 612 -7.18 9.78 -16.74
CA ALA A 612 -7.16 11.15 -17.24
C ALA A 612 -6.17 12.02 -16.48
N GLY A 613 -5.53 12.96 -17.16
CA GLY A 613 -4.78 14.02 -16.48
C GLY A 613 -3.80 14.75 -17.37
N GLY A 614 -2.58 15.03 -16.91
CA GLY A 614 -1.60 15.74 -17.72
C GLY A 614 -0.15 15.63 -17.28
N VAL A 615 0.75 16.02 -18.18
CA VAL A 615 2.20 16.01 -17.98
C VAL A 615 2.84 17.22 -18.68
N ASN A 616 3.87 17.79 -18.05
CA ASN A 616 4.68 18.87 -18.61
C ASN A 616 6.12 18.81 -18.08
N LEU A 617 7.11 18.92 -18.97
CA LEU A 617 8.53 19.00 -18.59
C LEU A 617 9.21 20.17 -19.31
N ASN A 618 10.21 20.77 -18.67
CA ASN A 618 10.94 21.96 -19.14
C ASN A 618 12.39 21.56 -19.47
N LEU A 619 12.56 20.82 -20.58
CA LEU A 619 13.86 20.25 -20.96
C LEU A 619 14.77 21.25 -21.68
N LEU A 620 14.19 22.27 -22.33
CA LEU A 620 14.92 23.28 -23.09
C LEU A 620 14.78 24.69 -22.51
N ALA A 621 15.90 25.42 -22.49
CA ALA A 621 15.91 26.84 -22.13
C ALA A 621 15.13 27.71 -23.14
N ASP A 622 15.07 27.30 -24.41
CA ASP A 622 14.36 28.00 -25.49
C ASP A 622 12.89 28.25 -25.18
N GLY A 623 12.19 27.26 -24.61
CA GLY A 623 10.80 27.41 -24.22
C GLY A 623 10.62 28.48 -23.14
N THR A 624 11.53 28.52 -22.17
CA THR A 624 11.54 29.56 -21.12
C THR A 624 11.83 30.94 -21.71
N ALA A 625 12.80 31.03 -22.62
CA ALA A 625 13.12 32.28 -23.32
C ALA A 625 11.95 32.80 -24.19
N ALA A 626 11.20 31.92 -24.83
CA ALA A 626 10.02 32.29 -25.62
C ALA A 626 8.92 32.90 -24.74
N VAL A 627 8.63 32.29 -23.58
CA VAL A 627 7.65 32.81 -22.62
C VAL A 627 8.13 34.10 -21.95
N GLU A 628 9.43 34.23 -21.72
CA GLU A 628 10.02 35.48 -21.22
C GLU A 628 9.82 36.62 -22.21
N LYS A 629 10.11 36.40 -23.50
CA LYS A 629 9.87 37.39 -24.56
C LYS A 629 8.39 37.71 -24.75
N PHE A 630 7.51 36.74 -24.49
CA PHE A 630 6.07 36.94 -24.42
C PHE A 630 5.65 37.79 -23.21
N GLY A 631 6.51 37.95 -22.20
CA GLY A 631 6.23 38.75 -20.99
C GLY A 631 5.40 38.02 -19.93
N GLY A 632 5.31 36.69 -20.02
CA GLY A 632 4.50 35.88 -19.10
C GLY A 632 5.19 35.53 -17.78
N LEU A 633 6.52 35.60 -17.72
CA LEU A 633 7.30 35.14 -16.57
C LEU A 633 7.50 36.23 -15.53
N SER A 634 7.34 35.86 -14.25
CA SER A 634 7.70 36.72 -13.13
C SER A 634 9.24 36.85 -13.04
N PRO A 635 9.79 38.07 -13.05
CA PRO A 635 11.22 38.31 -12.80
C PRO A 635 11.69 37.82 -11.41
N ASP A 636 10.79 37.80 -10.42
CA ASP A 636 11.09 37.39 -9.04
C ASP A 636 11.11 35.87 -8.84
N GLY A 637 10.82 35.08 -9.88
CA GLY A 637 10.67 33.64 -9.76
C GLY A 637 9.54 33.22 -8.82
N ARG A 638 8.42 33.97 -8.76
CA ARG A 638 7.26 33.66 -7.92
C ARG A 638 5.94 34.02 -8.60
N CYS A 639 4.89 33.25 -8.34
CA CYS A 639 3.54 33.62 -8.72
C CYS A 639 2.91 34.43 -7.57
N PHE A 640 2.57 35.70 -7.81
CA PHE A 640 1.92 36.57 -6.82
C PHE A 640 0.40 36.63 -7.06
N THR A 641 -0.26 35.47 -6.97
CA THR A 641 -1.68 35.33 -7.25
C THR A 641 -2.54 36.22 -6.35
N PHE A 642 -3.39 37.05 -6.97
CA PHE A 642 -4.33 37.96 -6.32
C PHE A 642 -3.65 38.96 -5.36
N ASP A 643 -2.36 39.24 -5.59
CA ASP A 643 -1.55 40.19 -4.82
C ASP A 643 -1.18 41.39 -5.70
N ALA A 644 -1.07 42.58 -5.08
CA ALA A 644 -0.68 43.81 -5.80
C ALA A 644 0.69 43.71 -6.50
N ARG A 645 1.52 42.73 -6.13
CA ARG A 645 2.83 42.44 -6.73
C ARG A 645 2.77 41.56 -7.98
N ALA A 646 1.60 41.08 -8.40
CA ALA A 646 1.38 40.30 -9.62
C ALA A 646 2.21 40.83 -10.79
N ASN A 647 3.12 40.00 -11.31
CA ASN A 647 4.08 40.37 -12.35
C ASN A 647 4.43 39.20 -13.30
N GLY A 648 3.67 38.11 -13.26
CA GLY A 648 3.88 36.92 -14.09
C GLY A 648 3.86 35.63 -13.28
N TYR A 649 4.05 34.51 -13.98
CA TYR A 649 4.10 33.18 -13.39
C TYR A 649 5.50 32.55 -13.48
N VAL A 650 5.67 31.37 -12.89
CA VAL A 650 6.89 30.57 -12.98
C VAL A 650 6.55 29.21 -13.58
N ARG A 651 7.43 28.70 -14.46
CA ARG A 651 7.23 27.38 -15.08
C ARG A 651 7.48 26.26 -14.08
N GLY A 652 6.69 25.20 -14.17
CA GLY A 652 6.83 23.99 -13.37
C GLY A 652 6.87 22.76 -14.26
N GLU A 653 7.57 21.72 -13.80
CA GLU A 653 7.55 20.37 -14.34
C GLU A 653 6.61 19.51 -13.51
N GLY A 654 6.17 18.39 -14.06
CA GLY A 654 5.40 17.39 -13.32
C GLY A 654 4.33 16.72 -14.16
N GLY A 655 3.67 15.76 -13.54
CA GLY A 655 2.46 15.15 -14.08
C GLY A 655 1.56 14.66 -12.96
N GLY A 656 0.28 14.54 -13.28
CA GLY A 656 -0.71 13.98 -12.38
C GLY A 656 -1.82 13.31 -13.20
N LEU A 657 -2.25 12.13 -12.75
CA LEU A 657 -3.31 11.35 -13.37
C LEU A 657 -4.33 10.92 -12.32
N VAL A 658 -5.58 10.78 -12.76
CA VAL A 658 -6.71 10.28 -11.98
C VAL A 658 -7.36 9.11 -12.71
N VAL A 659 -7.89 8.16 -11.94
CA VAL A 659 -8.73 7.07 -12.43
C VAL A 659 -10.18 7.41 -12.12
N LEU A 660 -11.00 7.42 -13.17
CA LEU A 660 -12.39 7.87 -13.14
C LEU A 660 -13.33 6.69 -13.45
N LYS A 661 -14.42 6.60 -12.69
CA LYS A 661 -15.46 5.59 -12.85
C LYS A 661 -16.84 6.20 -12.57
N PRO A 662 -17.93 5.79 -13.23
CA PRO A 662 -19.28 6.23 -12.85
C PRO A 662 -19.54 5.93 -11.37
N LEU A 663 -20.05 6.90 -10.60
CA LEU A 663 -20.20 6.79 -9.14
C LEU A 663 -21.00 5.55 -8.72
N LYS A 664 -22.11 5.26 -9.42
CA LYS A 664 -22.93 4.07 -9.18
C LYS A 664 -22.14 2.77 -9.30
N LYS A 665 -21.23 2.69 -10.27
CA LYS A 665 -20.37 1.53 -10.48
C LYS A 665 -19.26 1.46 -9.43
N ALA A 666 -18.67 2.60 -9.08
CA ALA A 666 -17.64 2.65 -8.03
C ALA A 666 -18.17 2.17 -6.67
N LEU A 667 -19.38 2.59 -6.31
CA LEU A 667 -20.06 2.11 -5.10
C LEU A 667 -20.40 0.61 -5.16
N ALA A 668 -20.82 0.11 -6.33
CA ALA A 668 -21.14 -1.30 -6.52
C ALA A 668 -19.90 -2.20 -6.47
N ASP A 669 -18.78 -1.72 -7.02
CA ASP A 669 -17.49 -2.43 -7.03
C ASP A 669 -16.77 -2.35 -5.66
N GLY A 670 -17.22 -1.47 -4.76
CA GLY A 670 -16.62 -1.26 -3.44
C GLY A 670 -15.32 -0.45 -3.48
N ASP A 671 -15.14 0.40 -4.49
CA ASP A 671 -13.93 1.19 -4.66
C ASP A 671 -13.78 2.25 -3.54
N SER A 672 -12.54 2.61 -3.24
CA SER A 672 -12.25 3.80 -2.45
C SER A 672 -12.53 5.04 -3.30
N ILE A 673 -13.38 5.95 -2.83
CA ILE A 673 -13.76 7.16 -3.56
C ILE A 673 -13.07 8.36 -2.92
N HIS A 674 -12.12 8.95 -3.65
CA HIS A 674 -11.44 10.18 -3.23
C HIS A 674 -12.38 11.37 -3.34
N CYS A 675 -13.03 11.53 -4.48
CA CYS A 675 -13.93 12.63 -4.85
C CYS A 675 -15.11 12.16 -5.69
N VAL A 676 -16.10 13.05 -5.78
CA VAL A 676 -17.12 13.01 -6.83
C VAL A 676 -17.02 14.28 -7.67
N ILE A 677 -16.92 14.12 -8.99
CA ILE A 677 -17.05 15.18 -9.98
C ILE A 677 -18.54 15.29 -10.32
N LEU A 678 -19.16 16.38 -9.88
CA LEU A 678 -20.58 16.65 -10.09
C LEU A 678 -20.83 17.26 -11.49
N GLY A 679 -19.94 18.14 -11.94
CA GLY A 679 -20.05 18.78 -13.26
C GLY A 679 -18.72 19.33 -13.75
N SER A 680 -18.59 19.45 -15.07
CA SER A 680 -17.46 20.09 -15.74
C SER A 680 -17.89 20.70 -17.08
N GLU A 681 -17.18 21.75 -17.49
CA GLU A 681 -17.44 22.48 -18.73
C GLU A 681 -16.15 22.95 -19.39
N VAL A 682 -16.23 23.17 -20.70
CA VAL A 682 -15.16 23.74 -21.53
C VAL A 682 -15.78 24.71 -22.53
N ASN A 683 -15.22 25.92 -22.66
CA ASN A 683 -15.58 26.88 -23.70
C ASN A 683 -14.33 27.56 -24.30
N ASN A 684 -14.56 28.61 -25.11
CA ASN A 684 -13.50 29.45 -25.64
C ASN A 684 -13.94 30.93 -25.59
N ASP A 685 -13.00 31.82 -25.30
CA ASP A 685 -13.24 33.26 -25.22
C ASP A 685 -13.70 33.88 -26.55
N GLY A 686 -13.46 33.21 -27.68
CA GLY A 686 -13.83 33.67 -29.01
C GLY A 686 -12.99 34.87 -29.46
N GLY A 687 -13.65 35.87 -30.06
CA GLY A 687 -13.02 37.14 -30.42
C GLY A 687 -12.95 38.11 -29.23
N GLY A 688 -11.94 38.99 -29.21
CA GLY A 688 -11.74 39.97 -28.13
C GLY A 688 -10.59 40.94 -28.40
N ASP A 689 -10.11 41.59 -27.33
CA ASP A 689 -9.07 42.64 -27.39
C ASP A 689 -7.66 42.12 -27.79
N GLY A 690 -7.47 40.80 -27.80
CA GLY A 690 -6.27 40.15 -28.29
C GLY A 690 -6.30 38.64 -28.06
N LEU A 691 -5.49 37.89 -28.82
CA LEU A 691 -5.50 36.43 -28.82
C LEU A 691 -5.27 35.79 -27.43
N THR A 692 -4.49 36.46 -26.57
CA THR A 692 -4.10 35.95 -25.25
C THR A 692 -4.70 36.75 -24.10
N THR A 693 -5.67 37.64 -24.39
CA THR A 693 -6.31 38.47 -23.37
C THR A 693 -7.55 37.73 -22.86
N PRO A 694 -7.64 37.44 -21.54
CA PRO A 694 -8.75 36.67 -21.00
C PRO A 694 -10.06 37.47 -21.03
N ASN A 695 -11.17 36.78 -21.31
CA ASN A 695 -12.50 37.39 -21.40
C ASN A 695 -13.34 37.13 -20.13
N PRO A 696 -13.70 38.18 -19.36
CA PRO A 696 -14.48 38.00 -18.13
C PRO A 696 -15.86 37.40 -18.38
N ARG A 697 -16.51 37.67 -19.52
CA ARG A 697 -17.85 37.13 -19.81
C ARG A 697 -17.79 35.64 -20.09
N ALA A 698 -16.82 35.19 -20.86
CA ALA A 698 -16.61 33.77 -21.16
C ALA A 698 -16.29 32.97 -19.88
N GLN A 699 -15.50 33.54 -18.96
CA GLN A 699 -15.23 32.94 -17.65
C GLN A 699 -16.47 32.90 -16.75
N GLN A 700 -17.33 33.92 -16.78
CA GLN A 700 -18.60 33.85 -16.03
C GLN A 700 -19.55 32.80 -16.62
N GLU A 701 -19.60 32.69 -17.95
CA GLU A 701 -20.47 31.74 -18.64
C GLU A 701 -20.08 30.29 -18.36
N ILE A 702 -18.79 29.94 -18.47
CA ILE A 702 -18.31 28.59 -18.15
C ILE A 702 -18.58 28.22 -16.69
N LEU A 703 -18.42 29.16 -15.74
CA LEU A 703 -18.76 28.93 -14.34
C LEU A 703 -20.25 28.65 -14.15
N ARG A 704 -21.13 29.45 -14.78
CA ARG A 704 -22.59 29.24 -14.69
C ARG A 704 -22.99 27.88 -15.24
N LEU A 705 -22.50 27.53 -16.43
CA LEU A 705 -22.79 26.24 -17.07
C LEU A 705 -22.27 25.07 -16.23
N ALA A 706 -21.08 25.20 -15.63
CA ALA A 706 -20.51 24.14 -14.79
C ALA A 706 -21.36 23.88 -13.54
N TYR A 707 -21.86 24.94 -12.89
CA TYR A 707 -22.74 24.80 -11.72
C TYR A 707 -24.15 24.35 -12.08
N GLU A 708 -24.68 24.79 -13.22
CA GLU A 708 -25.96 24.31 -13.76
C GLU A 708 -25.89 22.81 -14.04
N ARG A 709 -24.86 22.35 -14.76
CA ARG A 709 -24.63 20.90 -15.00
C ARG A 709 -24.41 20.10 -13.73
N ALA A 710 -23.75 20.70 -12.73
CA ALA A 710 -23.52 20.03 -11.45
C ALA A 710 -24.76 19.98 -10.56
N GLU A 711 -25.82 20.73 -10.90
CA GLU A 711 -26.99 20.97 -10.05
C GLU A 711 -26.60 21.51 -8.65
N VAL A 712 -25.54 22.33 -8.59
CA VAL A 712 -25.01 22.90 -7.35
C VAL A 712 -25.31 24.39 -7.28
N ASP A 713 -25.92 24.83 -6.18
CA ASP A 713 -26.07 26.25 -5.88
C ASP A 713 -24.68 26.89 -5.66
N PRO A 714 -24.28 27.92 -6.43
CA PRO A 714 -23.02 28.65 -6.23
C PRO A 714 -22.80 29.15 -4.79
N ALA A 715 -23.87 29.40 -4.00
CA ALA A 715 -23.78 29.80 -2.60
C ALA A 715 -23.29 28.68 -1.66
N GLN A 716 -23.33 27.41 -2.09
CA GLN A 716 -22.86 26.25 -1.32
C GLN A 716 -21.36 25.98 -1.51
N VAL A 717 -20.74 26.52 -2.55
CA VAL A 717 -19.31 26.30 -2.84
C VAL A 717 -18.44 26.86 -1.71
N GLN A 718 -17.58 26.07 -1.10
CA GLN A 718 -16.79 26.56 0.04
C GLN A 718 -15.43 27.10 -0.39
N TYR A 719 -14.89 26.56 -1.49
CA TYR A 719 -13.54 26.81 -1.94
C TYR A 719 -13.48 26.83 -3.47
N VAL A 720 -12.62 27.70 -4.03
CA VAL A 720 -12.22 27.66 -5.44
C VAL A 720 -10.71 27.59 -5.53
N GLU A 721 -10.23 26.56 -6.23
CA GLU A 721 -8.86 26.49 -6.72
C GLU A 721 -8.74 27.28 -8.02
N LEU A 722 -7.99 28.38 -7.97
CA LEU A 722 -7.87 29.35 -9.06
C LEU A 722 -6.88 28.88 -10.13
N HIS A 723 -7.08 29.34 -11.37
CA HIS A 723 -6.01 29.36 -12.36
C HIS A 723 -4.85 30.20 -11.83
N GLY A 724 -5.13 31.42 -11.37
CA GLY A 724 -4.29 32.14 -10.42
C GLY A 724 -2.86 32.37 -10.90
N THR A 725 -2.69 32.89 -12.11
CA THR A 725 -1.37 33.04 -12.74
C THR A 725 -0.47 34.11 -12.10
N GLY A 726 -1.00 35.01 -11.28
CA GLY A 726 -0.21 36.12 -10.73
C GLY A 726 0.09 37.17 -11.79
N THR A 727 -0.75 37.31 -12.81
CA THR A 727 -0.57 38.29 -13.89
C THR A 727 -1.44 39.52 -13.67
N LYS A 728 -0.92 40.71 -14.03
CA LYS A 728 -1.64 41.98 -13.84
C LYS A 728 -2.97 42.05 -14.59
N ALA A 729 -3.08 41.35 -15.71
CA ALA A 729 -4.28 41.33 -16.54
C ALA A 729 -5.20 40.17 -16.19
N GLY A 730 -4.67 38.96 -15.91
CA GLY A 730 -5.48 37.77 -15.70
C GLY A 730 -6.17 37.72 -14.34
N ASP A 731 -5.43 38.04 -13.27
CA ASP A 731 -5.96 37.91 -11.91
C ASP A 731 -7.21 38.78 -11.65
N PRO A 732 -7.28 40.05 -12.08
CA PRO A 732 -8.49 40.85 -11.93
C PRO A 732 -9.69 40.31 -12.74
N VAL A 733 -9.44 39.74 -13.92
CA VAL A 733 -10.49 39.17 -14.77
C VAL A 733 -11.10 37.92 -14.12
N GLU A 734 -10.26 37.04 -13.60
CA GLU A 734 -10.67 35.84 -12.86
C GLU A 734 -11.44 36.21 -11.58
N ALA A 735 -10.91 37.16 -10.80
CA ALA A 735 -11.58 37.64 -9.58
C ALA A 735 -12.96 38.25 -9.89
N ALA A 736 -13.08 39.05 -10.95
CA ALA A 736 -14.34 39.65 -11.35
C ALA A 736 -15.37 38.60 -11.79
N ALA A 737 -14.94 37.56 -12.52
CA ALA A 737 -15.82 36.47 -12.94
C ALA A 737 -16.35 35.68 -11.73
N LEU A 738 -15.47 35.33 -10.79
CA LEU A 738 -15.86 34.64 -9.55
C LEU A 738 -16.78 35.50 -8.68
N GLY A 739 -16.50 36.79 -8.53
CA GLY A 739 -17.35 37.73 -7.81
C GLY A 739 -18.76 37.79 -8.39
N ALA A 740 -18.88 37.81 -9.72
CA ALA A 740 -20.15 37.88 -10.42
C ALA A 740 -21.00 36.60 -10.31
N VAL A 741 -20.38 35.41 -10.25
CA VAL A 741 -21.11 34.13 -10.24
C VAL A 741 -21.28 33.57 -8.82
N LEU A 742 -20.22 33.62 -8.01
CA LEU A 742 -20.16 32.97 -6.71
C LEU A 742 -20.26 33.97 -5.55
N GLY A 743 -19.86 35.21 -5.75
CA GLY A 743 -19.84 36.25 -4.70
C GLY A 743 -21.19 36.96 -4.51
N ALA A 744 -21.93 37.20 -5.59
CA ALA A 744 -23.11 38.08 -5.59
C ALA A 744 -24.23 37.69 -4.62
N ALA A 745 -24.40 36.40 -4.32
CA ALA A 745 -25.44 35.88 -3.44
C ALA A 745 -24.96 35.58 -2.01
N ARG A 746 -23.69 35.86 -1.68
CA ARG A 746 -23.12 35.49 -0.37
C ARG A 746 -23.28 36.58 0.67
N PRO A 747 -23.62 36.21 1.91
CA PRO A 747 -23.59 37.14 3.02
C PRO A 747 -22.13 37.48 3.40
N ALA A 748 -21.90 38.71 3.86
CA ALA A 748 -20.55 39.25 4.11
C ALA A 748 -19.77 38.51 5.21
N ASP A 749 -20.46 37.80 6.09
CA ASP A 749 -19.89 36.97 7.17
C ASP A 749 -19.45 35.58 6.70
N ARG A 750 -19.80 35.19 5.46
CA ARG A 750 -19.43 33.89 4.87
C ARG A 750 -18.84 34.06 3.46
N PRO A 751 -17.66 34.69 3.34
CA PRO A 751 -17.00 34.88 2.05
C PRO A 751 -16.55 33.55 1.41
N LEU A 752 -16.36 33.56 0.10
CA LEU A 752 -15.74 32.44 -0.62
C LEU A 752 -14.24 32.37 -0.32
N ALA A 753 -13.77 31.21 0.12
CA ALA A 753 -12.33 30.96 0.21
C ALA A 753 -11.77 30.66 -1.18
N VAL A 754 -10.65 31.29 -1.53
CA VAL A 754 -9.94 31.05 -2.79
C VAL A 754 -8.47 30.81 -2.53
N GLY A 755 -7.84 29.99 -3.35
CA GLY A 755 -6.42 29.71 -3.29
C GLY A 755 -5.86 29.37 -4.66
N SER A 756 -4.53 29.44 -4.77
CA SER A 756 -3.85 28.97 -5.97
C SER A 756 -2.55 28.28 -5.60
N ALA A 757 -2.57 26.97 -5.73
CA ALA A 757 -1.81 26.35 -6.76
C ALA A 757 -0.37 26.82 -6.98
N LYS A 758 -0.25 27.88 -7.76
CA LYS A 758 1.02 28.27 -8.35
C LYS A 758 1.91 28.98 -7.32
N THR A 759 1.44 29.18 -6.09
CA THR A 759 2.12 29.93 -5.02
C THR A 759 3.01 29.10 -4.08
N ASN A 760 2.80 27.78 -3.87
CA ASN A 760 3.69 26.93 -3.01
C ASN A 760 4.98 26.49 -3.72
N PHE A 761 5.46 27.35 -4.60
CA PHE A 761 6.79 27.23 -5.17
C PHE A 761 7.53 28.55 -4.80
N ARG A 762 7.83 28.73 -3.51
CA ARG A 762 8.55 29.88 -2.87
C ARG A 762 9.94 29.63 -2.18
N SER A 763 11.11 29.80 -2.81
CA SER A 763 12.42 29.49 -2.16
C SER A 763 12.58 30.02 -0.70
N PRO A 764 13.17 29.24 0.25
CA PRO A 764 13.42 29.70 1.61
C PRO A 764 14.84 30.28 1.78
N ARG A 765 14.93 31.59 2.10
CA ARG A 765 15.79 32.21 3.15
C ARG A 765 16.19 33.66 2.83
N ARG A 766 15.87 34.58 3.76
CA ARG A 766 16.80 35.26 4.68
C ARG A 766 16.00 36.31 5.47
N ARG A 767 15.92 36.17 6.80
CA ARG A 767 15.58 37.27 7.70
C ARG A 767 16.67 38.34 7.56
N CYS A 768 16.37 39.46 6.91
CA CYS A 768 17.15 40.67 7.12
C CYS A 768 16.80 41.21 8.50
N ARG A 769 17.75 41.07 9.44
CA ARG A 769 17.77 41.76 10.73
C ARG A 769 18.49 43.09 10.49
N ASN A 770 17.90 44.17 10.99
CA ASN A 770 18.46 45.53 11.15
C ASN A 770 18.64 46.41 9.89
N SER A 771 17.71 47.36 9.73
CA SER A 771 18.07 48.77 9.53
C SER A 771 17.03 49.67 10.23
N ARG A 772 17.54 50.59 11.05
CA ARG A 772 16.77 51.57 11.86
C ARG A 772 16.21 52.70 10.98
N PRO A 773 15.25 53.49 11.50
CA PRO A 773 14.34 54.30 10.70
C PRO A 773 14.91 55.69 10.38
N HIS A 774 14.60 56.21 9.20
CA HIS A 774 14.60 57.64 8.95
C HIS A 774 13.18 58.18 9.14
N GLN A 775 13.10 59.22 9.98
CA GLN A 775 11.92 60.06 10.24
C GLN A 775 11.55 60.88 9.02
N ASP A 776 10.24 61.06 8.83
CA ASP A 776 9.49 62.27 8.42
C ASP A 776 8.12 61.75 7.93
N GLY A 777 6.94 62.21 8.32
CA GLY A 777 6.44 63.33 9.10
C GLY A 777 4.95 63.49 8.73
N ALA A 778 4.13 64.04 9.64
CA ALA A 778 2.69 64.35 9.53
C ALA A 778 1.70 63.20 9.87
N ARG A 779 1.17 63.13 11.11
CA ARG A 779 0.05 63.89 11.74
C ARG A 779 -1.35 63.38 11.38
N HIS A 780 -1.92 62.47 12.19
CA HIS A 780 -3.10 62.68 13.07
C HIS A 780 -3.56 61.36 13.76
N PRO A 781 -4.22 61.41 14.95
CA PRO A 781 -4.40 60.28 15.88
C PRO A 781 -5.80 59.60 15.82
N PRO A 782 -6.01 58.47 16.54
CA PRO A 782 -7.08 57.48 16.30
C PRO A 782 -8.28 57.61 17.27
N PRO A 783 -9.33 56.77 17.10
CA PRO A 783 -10.07 56.22 18.25
C PRO A 783 -9.98 54.68 18.24
N ARG A 784 -9.33 54.07 19.24
CA ARG A 784 -9.90 53.56 20.51
C ARG A 784 -10.79 52.31 20.36
N ALA A 785 -10.16 51.20 20.68
CA ALA A 785 -10.62 49.97 21.32
C ALA A 785 -12.11 49.81 21.69
N ALA A 786 -12.65 48.66 21.31
CA ALA A 786 -13.65 47.90 22.07
C ALA A 786 -13.34 46.40 21.83
N THR A 787 -12.67 45.76 22.78
CA THR A 787 -13.21 44.65 23.59
C THR A 787 -13.52 43.38 22.78
N GLU A 788 -12.66 42.39 22.96
CA GLU A 788 -12.98 40.97 22.75
C GLU A 788 -14.31 40.63 23.41
N PRO A 789 -15.07 39.70 22.78
CA PRO A 789 -15.35 38.47 23.50
C PRO A 789 -14.87 37.25 22.71
N GLU A 790 -14.33 36.33 23.50
CA GLU A 790 -13.96 34.97 23.18
C GLU A 790 -15.08 34.15 22.49
N THR A 791 -14.63 33.12 21.77
CA THR A 791 -15.31 31.86 21.40
C THR A 791 -16.29 31.87 20.21
N THR A 792 -15.75 31.51 19.04
CA THR A 792 -16.45 30.66 18.06
C THR A 792 -15.48 29.67 17.43
N LYS A 793 -15.88 28.38 17.39
CA LYS A 793 -15.13 27.22 16.88
C LYS A 793 -14.50 27.47 15.49
N PRO A 794 -13.32 26.88 15.19
CA PRO A 794 -12.76 26.88 13.84
C PRO A 794 -13.65 26.05 12.89
N PRO A 795 -13.86 26.48 11.62
CA PRO A 795 -14.55 25.65 10.63
C PRO A 795 -13.68 24.45 10.21
N THR A 796 -14.36 23.35 9.90
CA THR A 796 -13.81 22.03 9.52
C THR A 796 -12.99 22.09 8.21
N PRO A 797 -11.88 21.35 8.09
CA PRO A 797 -11.04 21.34 6.88
C PRO A 797 -11.73 20.65 5.68
N PRO A 798 -11.36 21.00 4.43
CA PRO A 798 -11.93 20.40 3.23
C PRO A 798 -11.51 18.93 3.04
N SER A 799 -12.37 18.15 2.39
CA SER A 799 -12.19 16.71 2.13
C SER A 799 -11.04 16.41 1.15
N PRO A 800 -10.51 15.17 1.12
CA PRO A 800 -9.44 14.72 0.19
C PRO A 800 -9.78 14.96 -1.29
N SER A 801 -11.07 14.89 -1.60
CA SER A 801 -11.71 14.99 -2.91
C SER A 801 -11.36 16.21 -3.76
N THR A 802 -11.28 17.40 -3.15
CA THR A 802 -11.03 18.62 -3.91
C THR A 802 -9.58 18.65 -4.41
N ARG A 803 -8.66 17.89 -3.79
CA ARG A 803 -7.19 18.01 -3.91
C ARG A 803 -6.59 17.41 -5.19
N CYS A 804 -7.35 16.61 -5.96
CA CYS A 804 -6.79 15.86 -7.09
C CYS A 804 -7.20 16.33 -8.49
N ALA A 805 -8.42 16.83 -8.68
CA ALA A 805 -8.89 17.25 -10.00
C ALA A 805 -8.05 18.41 -10.59
N CYS A 806 -7.50 19.29 -9.76
CA CYS A 806 -6.60 20.37 -10.22
C CYS A 806 -5.11 19.98 -10.26
N ALA A 807 -4.70 18.77 -9.83
CA ALA A 807 -3.29 18.31 -10.00
C ALA A 807 -2.93 18.20 -11.49
N CYS A 808 -3.95 17.98 -12.31
CA CYS A 808 -3.85 17.90 -13.75
C CYS A 808 -3.45 19.25 -14.38
N SER A 809 -4.00 20.41 -13.98
CA SER A 809 -3.84 21.74 -14.66
C SER A 809 -2.73 22.67 -14.15
N ALA A 810 -1.68 22.10 -13.56
CA ALA A 810 -0.50 22.76 -12.98
C ALA A 810 -0.71 23.52 -11.64
N ASN A 811 -0.01 22.94 -10.63
CA ASN A 811 0.51 23.46 -9.35
C ASN A 811 -0.50 23.72 -8.21
N TRP A 812 -0.12 23.47 -6.93
CA TRP A 812 -0.79 23.47 -5.58
C TRP A 812 -0.43 24.56 -4.51
N ALA A 813 -1.36 25.17 -3.74
CA ALA A 813 -1.12 25.93 -2.48
C ALA A 813 -2.30 26.05 -1.47
N HIS A 814 -1.97 26.18 -0.17
CA HIS A 814 -2.78 26.86 0.86
C HIS A 814 -1.87 27.67 1.80
N GLY A 815 -2.37 28.78 2.37
CA GLY A 815 -1.62 29.70 3.23
C GLY A 815 -2.32 30.01 4.56
N ASN A 816 -1.55 30.30 5.61
CA ASN A 816 -1.99 30.85 6.90
C ASN A 816 -0.77 31.61 7.48
N THR A 817 -0.77 32.85 8.00
CA THR A 817 -1.68 33.63 8.88
C THR A 817 -1.31 35.15 8.81
N PRO A 818 -1.76 36.03 9.73
CA PRO A 818 -2.83 37.00 9.59
C PRO A 818 -2.33 38.43 9.30
N ASN A 819 -2.92 39.11 8.32
CA ASN A 819 -3.14 40.56 8.39
C ASN A 819 -4.33 40.88 7.50
N GLY A 820 -5.48 41.05 8.14
CA GLY A 820 -6.71 41.41 7.47
C GLY A 820 -6.55 42.72 6.69
N ARG A 821 -6.99 42.68 5.44
CA ARG A 821 -7.80 43.75 4.87
C ARG A 821 -8.97 43.11 4.15
N SER A 822 -10.14 43.26 4.75
CA SER A 822 -11.43 43.06 4.10
C SER A 822 -11.54 44.00 2.90
N TRP A 823 -11.93 43.48 1.74
CA TRP A 823 -12.48 44.30 0.67
C TRP A 823 -14.00 44.33 0.83
N PRO A 824 -14.63 45.51 0.97
CA PRO A 824 -16.06 45.62 0.71
C PRO A 824 -16.32 45.44 -0.79
N ALA A 825 -17.54 45.01 -1.10
CA ALA A 825 -18.10 44.61 -2.40
C ALA A 825 -17.61 45.39 -3.62
#